data_AF-A0AAD8YDT5-F1
#
_entry.id   AF-A0AAD8YDT5-F1
#
_cell.length_a   1.000
_cell.length_b   1.000
_cell.length_c   1.000
_cell.angle_alpha   90.00
_cell.angle_beta   90.00
_cell.angle_gamma   90.00
#
_symmetry.space_group_name_H-M   'P 1'
#
loop_
_entity.id
_entity.type
_entity.pdbx_description
1 polymer ?
#
loop_
_entity_poly.entity_id
_entity_poly.type
_entity_poly.pdbx_seq_one_letter_code
_entity_poly.pdbx_strand_id
1 'polypeptide(L)'
;MTDRQSRTEEAMGEAMYQMAMSMPDDFKDVNADPFSYMAEKMERREEQLKDLTEEERILMKELCSFFDSDHMRSKRNGMEAEVFRAKAIIEKLQMNVNFPVLEYGETFLSRSIDHSLDMVTLLIQKGADVNHENEMMSECALDMLLEEEEDNDGKLSGEKKAIKKLLLTKGAKTAEERWMDKADEVRQMSQGNLRIHIFYLPNEVPNIFGMISSGFLPYPWSSLRNDEDADASYHNRDVQKLDAAQQFDGSSSIKFSKCVDIKTLPDNYQVDDDAVASTIKSGDLVSTKSYVLFHMCNGGTCYEDEEYIVDINTYTKNIASYYANYEGAICQACNKYADFCSSGNDDGGNSYKNNNNYNNYYNGGNRQLKNFDCDECDEYSCFSNNNKYNAYNDAINNLIDDISDCLRTGSYASNAEELYVGPMCSANGKGVELALFLDNECTTYTAEKAFGSLPSYYMYSSEYVFEATKDSFQKAYSETTSCEDLDVANPYNQANDDGANYDGNQEMNAYCQQLFDEGGALGLSSCSASDDQNGNYNYGNDDQNNGNNGGDDFLSWYTYDMTVDNAQDIDQVCSAVSEMGGSYSNYYNKYKSGTWNSASSSGGGSYLDMGDVEESAVVAVGFLSFFLIGAVAGGAWLYKKQKEKELDSKLERLNSGTFESIRTDKGTMESIRTEEGVMT
;
A
#
# COMPACT_ATOMS: atom_id res chain seq x y z
N MET A 1 23.99 2.72 -5.97
CA MET A 1 24.09 2.66 -4.50
C MET A 1 25.39 3.32 -4.07
N THR A 2 25.32 4.34 -3.22
CA THR A 2 26.52 4.99 -2.67
C THR A 2 27.09 4.14 -1.54
N ASP A 3 28.39 4.30 -1.26
CA ASP A 3 29.09 3.63 -0.14
C ASP A 3 28.47 3.99 1.22
N ARG A 4 27.80 5.15 1.32
CA ARG A 4 27.02 5.53 2.50
C ARG A 4 25.69 4.79 2.59
N GLN A 5 24.95 4.65 1.49
CA GLN A 5 23.71 3.87 1.45
C GLN A 5 23.97 2.43 1.92
N SER A 6 25.01 1.79 1.39
CA SER A 6 25.36 0.41 1.77
C SER A 6 25.71 0.26 3.25
N ARG A 7 26.49 1.20 3.84
CA ARG A 7 26.78 1.18 5.28
C ARG A 7 25.54 1.47 6.15
N THR A 8 24.65 2.35 5.67
CA THR A 8 23.40 2.67 6.39
C THR A 8 22.49 1.46 6.42
N GLU A 9 22.36 0.74 5.31
CA GLU A 9 21.60 -0.51 5.23
C GLU A 9 22.19 -1.63 6.10
N GLU A 10 23.52 -1.75 6.15
CA GLU A 10 24.19 -2.73 7.02
C GLU A 10 23.94 -2.42 8.51
N ALA A 11 24.09 -1.16 8.93
CA ALA A 11 23.83 -0.73 10.30
C ALA A 11 22.34 -0.87 10.68
N MET A 12 21.43 -0.55 9.75
CA MET A 12 19.99 -0.72 9.93
C MET A 12 19.62 -2.20 10.02
N GLY A 13 20.21 -3.04 9.17
CA GLY A 13 20.03 -4.50 9.22
C GLY A 13 20.49 -5.11 10.54
N GLU A 14 21.65 -4.69 11.07
CA GLU A 14 22.14 -5.16 12.38
C GLU A 14 21.21 -4.68 13.52
N ALA A 15 20.76 -3.42 13.48
CA ALA A 15 19.84 -2.87 14.47
C ALA A 15 18.47 -3.57 14.45
N MET A 16 17.88 -3.78 13.27
CA MET A 16 16.61 -4.48 13.10
C MET A 16 16.72 -5.94 13.55
N TYR A 17 17.83 -6.62 13.24
CA TYR A 17 18.08 -7.99 13.69
C TYR A 17 18.16 -8.09 15.22
N GLN A 18 18.88 -7.17 15.87
CA GLN A 18 18.96 -7.14 17.34
C GLN A 18 17.62 -6.78 17.98
N MET A 19 16.86 -5.89 17.36
CA MET A 19 15.52 -5.51 17.81
C MET A 19 14.57 -6.71 17.73
N ALA A 20 14.50 -7.38 16.58
CA ALA A 20 13.70 -8.58 16.35
C ALA A 20 14.05 -9.71 17.33
N MET A 21 15.33 -9.90 17.64
CA MET A 21 15.79 -10.89 18.62
C MET A 21 15.45 -10.54 20.08
N SER A 22 15.08 -9.30 20.36
CA SER A 22 14.77 -8.79 21.70
C SER A 22 13.27 -8.56 21.95
N MET A 23 12.43 -8.71 20.93
CA MET A 23 10.97 -8.55 21.06
C MET A 23 10.34 -9.76 21.76
N PRO A 24 9.43 -9.55 22.73
CA PRO A 24 8.61 -10.64 23.30
C PRO A 24 7.74 -11.30 22.22
N ASP A 25 7.43 -12.59 22.38
CA ASP A 25 6.64 -13.37 21.40
C ASP A 25 5.22 -12.80 21.14
N ASP A 26 4.71 -11.94 22.02
CA ASP A 26 3.39 -11.30 21.92
C ASP A 26 3.33 -10.16 20.87
N PHE A 27 4.42 -9.83 20.19
CA PHE A 27 4.50 -8.74 19.17
C PHE A 27 4.32 -9.22 17.71
N LYS A 28 4.00 -10.50 17.47
CA LYS A 28 3.84 -11.06 16.11
C LYS A 28 2.52 -10.68 15.40
N ASP A 29 1.59 -10.01 16.08
CA ASP A 29 0.27 -9.64 15.54
C ASP A 29 0.18 -8.21 14.97
N VAL A 30 1.29 -7.51 14.78
CA VAL A 30 1.27 -6.11 14.30
C VAL A 30 1.55 -6.03 12.79
N ASN A 31 0.57 -6.46 11.98
CA ASN A 31 0.42 -6.04 10.58
C ASN A 31 -0.13 -4.59 10.53
N ALA A 32 0.56 -3.64 11.18
CA ALA A 32 0.14 -2.24 11.12
C ALA A 32 0.61 -1.62 9.80
N ASP A 33 -0.33 -1.45 8.87
CA ASP A 33 -0.20 -0.63 7.67
C ASP A 33 0.50 0.72 8.01
N PRO A 34 1.62 1.07 7.33
CA PRO A 34 2.31 2.35 7.50
C PRO A 34 1.39 3.58 7.43
N PHE A 35 0.29 3.51 6.67
CA PHE A 35 -0.70 4.60 6.58
C PHE A 35 -1.58 4.71 7.82
N SER A 36 -1.92 3.59 8.48
CA SER A 36 -2.65 3.61 9.75
C SER A 36 -1.82 4.30 10.85
N TYR A 37 -0.52 4.05 10.87
CA TYR A 37 0.40 4.73 11.78
C TYR A 37 0.44 6.25 11.52
N MET A 38 0.46 6.68 10.25
CA MET A 38 0.41 8.11 9.91
C MET A 38 -0.92 8.77 10.26
N ALA A 39 -2.04 8.11 10.01
CA ALA A 39 -3.37 8.65 10.33
C ALA A 39 -3.52 8.86 11.84
N GLU A 40 -3.12 7.88 12.65
CA GLU A 40 -3.11 7.99 14.11
C GLU A 40 -2.21 9.15 14.59
N LYS A 41 -1.05 9.33 13.95
CA LYS A 41 -0.13 10.44 14.26
C LYS A 41 -0.71 11.80 13.89
N MET A 42 -1.37 11.93 12.75
CA MET A 42 -2.05 13.17 12.36
C MET A 42 -3.20 13.49 13.33
N GLU A 43 -3.97 12.49 13.76
CA GLU A 43 -5.04 12.67 14.75
C GLU A 43 -4.48 13.13 16.11
N ARG A 44 -3.38 12.53 16.59
CA ARG A 44 -2.70 12.96 17.83
C ARG A 44 -2.21 14.40 17.73
N ARG A 45 -1.70 14.84 16.56
CA ARG A 45 -1.30 16.25 16.34
C ARG A 45 -2.51 17.17 16.40
N GLU A 46 -3.60 16.82 15.72
CA GLU A 46 -4.83 17.61 15.77
C GLU A 46 -5.35 17.73 17.20
N GLU A 47 -5.31 16.63 17.97
CA GLU A 47 -5.72 16.62 19.37
C GLU A 47 -4.86 17.57 20.22
N GLN A 48 -3.55 17.57 20.04
CA GLN A 48 -2.64 18.50 20.74
C GLN A 48 -2.87 19.97 20.34
N LEU A 49 -3.37 20.22 19.12
CA LEU A 49 -3.73 21.57 18.66
C LEU A 49 -5.12 22.02 19.18
N LYS A 50 -5.96 21.12 19.71
CA LYS A 50 -7.30 21.48 20.24
C LYS A 50 -7.22 22.35 21.50
N ASP A 51 -6.15 22.20 22.29
CA ASP A 51 -5.95 22.97 23.51
C ASP A 51 -5.49 24.42 23.26
N LEU A 52 -5.09 24.74 22.03
CA LEU A 52 -4.71 26.10 21.65
C LEU A 52 -5.95 26.98 21.46
N THR A 53 -5.91 28.17 22.05
CA THR A 53 -6.89 29.22 21.77
C THR A 53 -6.90 29.58 20.29
N GLU A 54 -7.98 30.19 19.79
CA GLU A 54 -8.08 30.60 18.39
C GLU A 54 -6.93 31.53 17.97
N GLU A 55 -6.52 32.46 18.85
CA GLU A 55 -5.39 33.34 18.58
C GLU A 55 -4.07 32.57 18.47
N GLU A 56 -3.84 31.58 19.32
CA GLU A 56 -2.65 30.73 19.27
C GLU A 56 -2.63 29.84 18.03
N ARG A 57 -3.79 29.32 17.60
CA ARG A 57 -3.92 28.57 16.34
C ARG A 57 -3.61 29.43 15.12
N ILE A 58 -4.03 30.69 15.11
CA ILE A 58 -3.68 31.64 14.04
C ILE A 58 -2.17 31.87 14.01
N LEU A 59 -1.54 32.11 15.16
CA LEU A 59 -0.10 32.30 15.26
C LEU A 59 0.68 31.05 14.86
N MET A 60 0.19 29.86 15.22
CA MET A 60 0.78 28.58 14.81
C MET A 60 0.71 28.41 13.29
N LYS A 61 -0.45 28.66 12.67
CA LYS A 61 -0.60 28.61 11.20
C LYS A 61 0.33 29.61 10.51
N GLU A 62 0.47 30.82 11.05
CA GLU A 62 1.41 31.81 10.56
C GLU A 62 2.85 31.29 10.65
N LEU A 63 3.23 30.68 11.79
CA LEU A 63 4.56 30.09 11.96
C LEU A 63 4.81 28.95 10.97
N CYS A 64 3.89 28.00 10.83
CA CYS A 64 4.01 26.89 9.88
C CYS A 64 4.16 27.38 8.44
N SER A 65 3.49 28.48 8.07
CA SER A 65 3.59 29.03 6.71
C SER A 65 5.00 29.50 6.33
N PHE A 66 5.85 29.86 7.30
CA PHE A 66 7.27 30.19 7.02
C PHE A 66 8.08 28.96 6.61
N PHE A 67 7.59 27.77 6.92
CA PHE A 67 8.25 26.49 6.65
C PHE A 67 7.66 25.73 5.45
N ASP A 68 6.66 26.31 4.80
CA ASP A 68 6.07 25.76 3.59
C ASP A 68 7.05 25.88 2.41
N SER A 69 7.22 24.78 1.67
CA SER A 69 8.16 24.69 0.54
C SER A 69 7.84 25.71 -0.56
N ASP A 70 6.56 25.96 -0.81
CA ASP A 70 6.11 26.93 -1.82
C ASP A 70 6.39 28.37 -1.37
N HIS A 71 6.23 28.64 -0.08
CA HIS A 71 6.56 29.93 0.50
C HIS A 71 8.07 30.22 0.41
N MET A 72 8.92 29.27 0.78
CA MET A 72 10.39 29.42 0.71
C MET A 72 10.91 29.66 -0.72
N ARG A 73 10.33 28.99 -1.71
CA ARG A 73 10.72 29.16 -3.13
C ARG A 73 10.40 30.56 -3.66
N SER A 74 9.33 31.19 -3.17
CA SER A 74 8.82 32.46 -3.69
C SER A 74 9.49 33.72 -3.11
N LYS A 75 10.08 33.64 -1.90
CA LYS A 75 10.58 34.82 -1.16
C LYS A 75 12.03 34.70 -0.69
N ARG A 76 12.98 34.94 -1.59
CA ARG A 76 14.37 35.22 -1.17
C ARG A 76 14.55 36.59 -0.50
N ASN A 77 13.67 37.55 -0.80
CA ASN A 77 13.70 38.88 -0.20
C ASN A 77 12.72 38.94 0.98
N GLY A 78 13.24 39.07 2.21
CA GLY A 78 12.41 39.24 3.41
C GLY A 78 12.60 38.18 4.51
N MET A 79 13.48 37.19 4.30
CA MET A 79 13.76 36.13 5.29
C MET A 79 14.14 36.68 6.68
N GLU A 80 14.86 37.80 6.76
CA GLU A 80 15.20 38.44 8.04
C GLU A 80 13.94 38.82 8.84
N ALA A 81 12.94 39.42 8.18
CA ALA A 81 11.69 39.81 8.83
C ALA A 81 10.89 38.58 9.32
N GLU A 82 10.96 37.48 8.57
CA GLU A 82 10.34 36.21 8.93
C GLU A 82 11.04 35.57 10.14
N VAL A 83 12.37 35.63 10.24
CA VAL A 83 13.11 35.20 11.44
C VAL A 83 12.70 36.02 12.68
N PHE A 84 12.58 37.35 12.55
CA PHE A 84 12.11 38.18 13.66
C PHE A 84 10.66 37.86 14.06
N ARG A 85 9.79 37.60 13.08
CA ARG A 85 8.39 37.26 13.33
C ARG A 85 8.25 35.87 13.95
N ALA A 86 8.95 34.87 13.44
CA ALA A 86 9.00 33.51 13.99
C ALA A 86 9.47 33.54 15.44
N LYS A 87 10.54 34.30 15.75
CA LYS A 87 11.01 34.49 17.12
C LYS A 87 9.91 35.04 18.04
N ALA A 88 9.19 36.07 17.61
CA ALA A 88 8.10 36.66 18.38
C ALA A 88 6.95 35.68 18.61
N ILE A 89 6.60 34.85 17.62
CA ILE A 89 5.57 33.82 17.75
C ILE A 89 6.00 32.74 18.75
N ILE A 90 7.21 32.17 18.58
CA ILE A 90 7.75 31.13 19.46
C ILE A 90 7.79 31.61 20.93
N GLU A 91 8.23 32.85 21.15
CA GLU A 91 8.28 33.45 22.49
C GLU A 91 6.88 33.69 23.09
N LYS A 92 5.92 34.12 22.26
CA LYS A 92 4.54 34.37 22.71
C LYS A 92 3.82 33.07 23.07
N LEU A 93 4.01 32.02 22.28
CA LEU A 93 3.37 30.71 22.48
C LEU A 93 4.07 29.85 23.54
N GLN A 94 5.28 30.22 23.98
CA GLN A 94 6.14 29.38 24.83
C GLN A 94 6.28 27.95 24.26
N MET A 95 6.33 27.86 22.93
CA MET A 95 6.19 26.61 22.20
C MET A 95 7.43 25.73 22.37
N ASN A 96 7.22 24.42 22.54
CA ASN A 96 8.27 23.43 22.35
C ASN A 96 8.61 23.34 20.85
N VAL A 97 9.78 23.83 20.45
CA VAL A 97 10.20 23.85 19.03
C VAL A 97 10.49 22.46 18.44
N ASN A 98 10.50 21.42 19.27
CA ASN A 98 10.60 20.01 18.84
C ASN A 98 9.23 19.37 18.56
N PHE A 99 8.16 20.14 18.64
CA PHE A 99 6.82 19.66 18.37
C PHE A 99 6.65 19.41 16.85
N PRO A 100 6.28 18.20 16.41
CA PRO A 100 6.17 17.85 14.99
C PRO A 100 4.85 18.36 14.40
N VAL A 101 4.71 19.68 14.29
CA VAL A 101 3.47 20.33 13.84
C VAL A 101 3.35 20.42 12.32
N LEU A 102 4.44 20.18 11.59
CA LEU A 102 4.44 20.26 10.14
C LEU A 102 3.78 19.03 9.53
N GLU A 103 3.32 19.20 8.30
CA GLU A 103 2.77 18.10 7.52
C GLU A 103 3.83 16.98 7.44
N TYR A 104 3.41 15.71 7.56
CA TYR A 104 4.32 14.55 7.58
C TYR A 104 5.24 14.38 8.80
N GLY A 105 5.05 15.17 9.87
CA GLY A 105 5.74 14.95 11.14
C GLY A 105 7.19 15.47 11.13
N GLU A 106 7.47 16.41 10.24
CA GLU A 106 8.75 17.09 10.16
C GLU A 106 8.92 18.09 11.31
N THR A 107 10.17 18.37 11.67
CA THR A 107 10.48 19.38 12.68
C THR A 107 10.72 20.73 12.04
N PHE A 108 10.44 21.80 12.78
CA PHE A 108 10.83 23.15 12.37
C PHE A 108 12.32 23.25 12.03
N LEU A 109 13.17 22.53 12.77
CA LEU A 109 14.60 22.52 12.53
C LEU A 109 14.96 21.88 11.18
N SER A 110 14.35 20.74 10.85
CA SER A 110 14.56 20.04 9.58
C SER A 110 14.18 20.93 8.39
N ARG A 111 13.01 21.56 8.39
CA ARG A 111 12.62 22.50 7.32
C ARG A 111 13.43 23.78 7.29
N SER A 112 13.95 24.26 8.42
CA SER A 112 14.70 25.51 8.47
C SER A 112 16.01 25.51 7.67
N ILE A 113 16.54 24.33 7.29
CA ILE A 113 17.78 24.22 6.50
C ILE A 113 17.66 24.85 5.10
N ASP A 114 16.45 24.87 4.55
CA ASP A 114 16.12 25.49 3.26
C ASP A 114 15.72 26.96 3.38
N HIS A 115 15.46 27.43 4.61
CA HIS A 115 15.08 28.80 4.89
C HIS A 115 16.32 29.70 5.03
N SER A 116 17.01 29.65 6.17
CA SER A 116 18.21 30.46 6.43
C SER A 116 18.99 30.00 7.65
N LEU A 117 20.30 30.31 7.68
CA LEU A 117 21.17 30.04 8.83
C LEU A 117 20.67 30.69 10.13
N ASP A 118 20.07 31.88 10.03
CA ASP A 118 19.54 32.60 11.18
C ASP A 118 18.31 31.92 11.78
N MET A 119 17.45 31.32 10.95
CA MET A 119 16.30 30.52 11.43
C MET A 119 16.76 29.26 12.16
N VAL A 120 17.72 28.53 11.58
CA VAL A 120 18.34 27.36 12.23
C VAL A 120 18.94 27.77 13.58
N THR A 121 19.69 28.87 13.61
CA THR A 121 20.33 29.38 14.83
C THR A 121 19.30 29.76 15.89
N LEU A 122 18.20 30.41 15.49
CA LEU A 122 17.09 30.74 16.38
C LEU A 122 16.47 29.48 16.99
N LEU A 123 16.13 28.47 16.18
CA LEU A 123 15.48 27.24 16.65
C LEU A 123 16.38 26.47 17.64
N ILE A 124 17.68 26.34 17.34
CA ILE A 124 18.65 25.75 18.26
C ILE A 124 18.74 26.55 19.57
N GLN A 125 18.75 27.89 19.51
CA GLN A 125 18.73 28.73 20.72
C GLN A 125 17.45 28.56 21.54
N LYS A 126 16.34 28.18 20.90
CA LYS A 126 15.06 27.87 21.54
C LYS A 126 14.94 26.42 22.00
N GLY A 127 16.01 25.63 21.89
CA GLY A 127 16.07 24.27 22.41
C GLY A 127 15.64 23.20 21.40
N ALA A 128 15.71 23.49 20.09
CA ALA A 128 15.52 22.46 19.09
C ALA A 128 16.62 21.38 19.23
N ASP A 129 16.20 20.13 19.29
CA ASP A 129 17.06 18.95 19.32
C ASP A 129 17.56 18.70 17.90
N VAL A 130 18.88 18.79 17.74
CA VAL A 130 19.56 18.62 16.45
C VAL A 130 19.54 17.18 15.95
N ASN A 131 19.14 16.23 16.80
CA ASN A 131 18.99 14.81 16.47
C ASN A 131 17.53 14.37 16.39
N HIS A 132 16.57 15.30 16.45
CA HIS A 132 15.16 14.93 16.33
C HIS A 132 14.86 14.45 14.91
N GLU A 133 14.40 13.20 14.82
CA GLU A 133 14.06 12.51 13.58
C GLU A 133 12.62 12.85 13.18
N ASN A 134 12.37 13.08 11.88
CA ASN A 134 11.01 13.23 11.38
C ASN A 134 10.25 11.89 11.50
N GLU A 135 8.93 11.95 11.62
CA GLU A 135 8.13 10.75 11.85
C GLU A 135 8.07 9.81 10.63
N MET A 136 8.24 10.36 9.42
CA MET A 136 8.05 9.61 8.17
C MET A 136 9.30 8.85 7.72
N MET A 137 10.46 9.51 7.68
CA MET A 137 11.70 8.96 7.11
C MET A 137 12.75 8.65 8.18
N SER A 138 12.48 8.98 9.45
CA SER A 138 13.46 8.95 10.54
C SER A 138 14.70 9.81 10.26
N GLU A 139 14.55 10.89 9.50
CA GLU A 139 15.66 11.78 9.13
C GLU A 139 15.70 13.01 10.03
N CYS A 140 16.90 13.43 10.43
CA CYS A 140 17.09 14.70 11.12
C CYS A 140 17.60 15.79 10.16
N ALA A 141 17.70 17.04 10.66
CA ALA A 141 18.17 18.17 9.86
C ALA A 141 19.58 17.97 9.25
N LEU A 142 20.43 17.16 9.88
CA LEU A 142 21.74 16.82 9.34
C LEU A 142 21.64 15.84 8.16
N ASP A 143 20.73 14.87 8.20
CA ASP A 143 20.61 13.86 7.14
C ASP A 143 20.17 14.49 5.82
N MET A 144 19.17 15.37 5.86
CA MET A 144 18.70 16.13 4.69
C MET A 144 19.82 16.97 4.05
N LEU A 145 20.70 17.59 4.86
CA LEU A 145 21.86 18.33 4.34
C LEU A 145 22.92 17.43 3.70
N LEU A 146 23.06 16.21 4.20
CA LEU A 146 24.01 15.25 3.64
C LEU A 146 23.46 14.63 2.35
N GLU A 147 22.16 14.36 2.27
CA GLU A 147 21.48 13.97 1.02
C GLU A 147 21.65 15.04 -0.06
N GLU A 148 21.35 16.31 0.26
CA GLU A 148 21.55 17.39 -0.70
C GLU A 148 23.02 17.57 -1.11
N GLU A 149 23.97 17.32 -0.19
CA GLU A 149 25.38 17.33 -0.53
C GLU A 149 25.72 16.23 -1.55
N GLU A 150 25.13 15.04 -1.41
CA GLU A 150 25.30 13.92 -2.34
C GLU A 150 24.68 14.23 -3.71
N ASP A 151 23.44 14.71 -3.74
CA ASP A 151 22.71 15.07 -4.96
C ASP A 151 23.42 16.16 -5.78
N ASN A 152 24.16 17.04 -5.10
CA ASN A 152 24.90 18.14 -5.72
C ASN A 152 26.40 17.83 -5.94
N ASP A 153 26.78 16.57 -6.17
CA ASP A 153 28.18 16.15 -6.40
C ASP A 153 29.15 16.60 -5.29
N GLY A 154 28.72 16.54 -4.04
CA GLY A 154 29.50 16.99 -2.87
C GLY A 154 29.53 18.50 -2.68
N LYS A 155 28.65 19.28 -3.33
CA LYS A 155 28.68 20.75 -3.30
C LYS A 155 27.48 21.34 -2.56
N LEU A 156 27.69 21.66 -1.29
CA LEU A 156 26.80 22.56 -0.56
C LEU A 156 27.13 24.04 -0.79
N SER A 157 26.10 24.88 -0.74
CA SER A 157 26.22 26.35 -0.73
C SER A 157 27.02 26.82 0.51
N GLY A 158 27.57 28.04 0.46
CA GLY A 158 28.32 28.59 1.60
C GLY A 158 27.51 28.66 2.89
N GLU A 159 26.22 28.98 2.77
CA GLU A 159 25.28 29.02 3.90
C GLU A 159 24.97 27.61 4.41
N LYS A 160 24.65 26.66 3.54
CA LYS A 160 24.37 25.27 3.94
C LYS A 160 25.57 24.58 4.59
N LYS A 161 26.80 24.91 4.15
CA LYS A 161 28.05 24.51 4.84
C LYS A 161 28.12 25.08 6.27
N ALA A 162 27.70 26.32 6.47
CA ALA A 162 27.66 26.94 7.79
C ALA A 162 26.60 26.28 8.68
N ILE A 163 25.42 25.95 8.14
CA ILE A 163 24.35 25.20 8.82
C ILE A 163 24.86 23.81 9.23
N LYS A 164 25.41 23.03 8.30
CA LYS A 164 25.99 21.71 8.57
C LYS A 164 27.03 21.78 9.70
N LYS A 165 27.94 22.75 9.64
CA LYS A 165 28.95 22.96 10.68
C LYS A 165 28.33 23.32 12.04
N LEU A 166 27.28 24.15 12.06
CA LEU A 166 26.56 24.52 13.27
C LEU A 166 25.90 23.30 13.91
N LEU A 167 25.18 22.49 13.14
CA LEU A 167 24.52 21.26 13.62
C LEU A 167 25.54 20.29 14.23
N LEU A 168 26.63 20.00 13.53
CA LEU A 168 27.71 19.14 14.04
C LEU A 168 28.32 19.70 15.34
N THR A 169 28.54 21.01 15.43
CA THR A 169 29.06 21.65 16.65
C THR A 169 28.08 21.54 17.84
N LYS A 170 26.79 21.36 17.55
CA LYS A 170 25.73 21.17 18.53
C LYS A 170 25.47 19.70 18.87
N GLY A 171 26.26 18.78 18.31
CA GLY A 171 26.16 17.34 18.58
C GLY A 171 25.13 16.63 17.70
N ALA A 172 24.83 17.16 16.51
CA ALA A 172 24.09 16.41 15.51
C ALA A 172 24.90 15.18 15.09
N LYS A 173 24.25 14.03 15.11
CA LYS A 173 24.77 12.71 14.76
C LYS A 173 24.23 12.32 13.40
N THR A 174 25.07 11.67 12.60
CA THR A 174 24.65 11.02 11.37
C THR A 174 23.66 9.89 11.66
N ALA A 175 22.84 9.48 10.68
CA ALA A 175 21.96 8.32 10.81
C ALA A 175 22.71 7.08 11.36
N GLU A 176 23.90 6.78 10.82
CA GLU A 176 24.76 5.67 11.26
C GLU A 176 25.11 5.76 12.76
N GLU A 177 25.53 6.93 13.24
CA GLU A 177 25.84 7.15 14.66
C GLU A 177 24.61 6.97 15.56
N ARG A 178 23.43 7.45 15.13
CA ARG A 178 22.19 7.31 15.90
C ARG A 178 21.72 5.85 15.97
N TRP A 179 21.84 5.10 14.88
CA TRP A 179 21.55 3.66 14.86
C TRP A 179 22.51 2.88 15.78
N MET A 180 23.80 3.25 15.80
CA MET A 180 24.75 2.66 16.75
C MET A 180 24.38 2.96 18.21
N ASP A 181 23.95 4.18 18.53
CA ASP A 181 23.48 4.50 19.89
C ASP A 181 22.24 3.67 20.28
N LYS A 182 21.26 3.52 19.37
CA LYS A 182 20.05 2.70 19.60
C LYS A 182 20.43 1.23 19.82
N ALA A 183 21.35 0.70 19.02
CA ALA A 183 21.84 -0.67 19.19
C ALA A 183 22.54 -0.86 20.54
N ASP A 184 23.36 0.10 20.98
CA ASP A 184 24.01 0.06 22.29
C ASP A 184 23.02 0.21 23.44
N GLU A 185 21.95 0.98 23.28
CA GLU A 185 20.85 1.06 24.25
C GLU A 185 20.16 -0.30 24.41
N VAL A 186 19.81 -0.97 23.31
CA VAL A 186 19.22 -2.32 23.32
C VAL A 186 20.18 -3.34 23.96
N ARG A 187 21.48 -3.26 23.67
CA ARG A 187 22.51 -4.08 24.33
C ARG A 187 22.58 -3.83 25.83
N GLN A 188 22.44 -2.59 26.29
CA GLN A 188 22.41 -2.27 27.72
C GLN A 188 21.14 -2.78 28.39
N MET A 189 19.97 -2.69 27.73
CA MET A 189 18.71 -3.23 28.25
C MET A 189 18.76 -4.76 28.40
N SER A 190 19.30 -5.47 27.41
CA SER A 190 19.46 -6.93 27.49
C SER A 190 20.45 -7.39 28.56
N GLN A 191 21.53 -6.62 28.81
CA GLN A 191 22.48 -6.91 29.89
C GLN A 191 21.95 -6.51 31.28
N GLY A 192 21.06 -5.52 31.37
CA GLY A 192 20.48 -5.02 32.62
C GLY A 192 19.46 -5.95 33.26
N ASN A 193 18.76 -6.77 32.47
CA ASN A 193 17.69 -7.66 32.94
C ASN A 193 18.15 -9.06 33.39
N LEU A 194 19.46 -9.37 33.31
CA LEU A 194 20.04 -10.65 33.75
C LEU A 194 20.59 -10.61 35.19
N ARG A 195 19.98 -9.81 36.07
CA ARG A 195 20.16 -9.95 37.54
C ARG A 195 19.12 -10.92 38.10
N ILE A 196 19.38 -12.22 37.95
CA ILE A 196 18.73 -13.25 38.77
C ILE A 196 19.13 -12.99 40.22
N HIS A 197 18.24 -12.35 40.99
CA HIS A 197 18.33 -12.32 42.44
C HIS A 197 18.05 -13.74 42.97
N ILE A 198 19.08 -14.56 43.08
CA ILE A 198 19.03 -15.80 43.86
C ILE A 198 18.88 -15.39 45.33
N PHE A 199 17.64 -15.35 45.82
CA PHE A 199 17.36 -15.23 47.25
C PHE A 199 17.80 -16.52 47.95
N TYR A 200 18.93 -16.45 48.66
CA TYR A 200 19.28 -17.43 49.67
C TYR A 200 18.30 -17.29 50.85
N LEU A 201 17.40 -18.27 51.02
CA LEU A 201 16.64 -18.45 52.26
C LEU A 201 17.55 -19.11 53.32
N PRO A 202 17.49 -18.66 54.60
CA PRO A 202 18.23 -19.29 55.69
C PRO A 202 17.50 -20.55 56.20
N ASN A 203 18.21 -21.66 56.29
CA ASN A 203 17.74 -22.93 56.86
C ASN A 203 17.97 -22.97 58.39
N GLU A 204 16.90 -23.20 59.15
CA GLU A 204 16.94 -23.73 60.52
C GLU A 204 16.55 -25.23 60.52
N VAL A 205 17.57 -26.10 60.71
CA VAL A 205 17.73 -27.39 61.47
C VAL A 205 16.49 -28.15 62.05
N PRO A 206 16.54 -29.46 62.48
CA PRO A 206 17.69 -30.39 62.58
C PRO A 206 17.50 -31.93 62.33
N ASN A 207 18.67 -32.58 62.14
CA ASN A 207 19.13 -33.92 62.59
C ASN A 207 18.20 -35.14 62.66
N ILE A 208 18.53 -36.19 61.88
CA ILE A 208 18.54 -37.60 62.34
C ILE A 208 19.78 -38.35 61.79
N PHE A 209 20.41 -39.09 62.70
CA PHE A 209 21.59 -39.97 62.61
C PHE A 209 21.48 -41.16 61.62
N GLY A 210 22.62 -41.67 61.12
CA GLY A 210 22.75 -43.11 60.79
C GLY A 210 23.81 -43.58 59.78
N MET A 211 25.06 -43.74 60.25
CA MET A 211 26.19 -44.64 59.89
C MET A 211 26.25 -45.55 58.61
N ILE A 212 27.53 -45.86 58.26
CA ILE A 212 28.16 -47.00 57.50
C ILE A 212 28.44 -46.69 56.00
N SER A 213 29.65 -46.31 55.56
CA SER A 213 30.96 -47.00 55.36
C SER A 213 31.14 -47.78 54.03
N SER A 214 32.25 -47.43 53.35
CA SER A 214 33.06 -48.17 52.34
C SER A 214 32.55 -48.40 50.91
N GLY A 215 33.02 -47.51 50.00
CA GLY A 215 33.76 -47.75 48.75
C GLY A 215 33.42 -48.89 47.78
N PHE A 216 33.28 -48.55 46.49
CA PHE A 216 33.90 -49.25 45.34
C PHE A 216 33.78 -48.41 44.05
N LEU A 217 34.73 -48.65 43.14
CA LEU A 217 35.10 -47.94 41.89
C LEU A 217 34.05 -48.01 40.72
N PRO A 218 34.28 -47.28 39.60
CA PRO A 218 33.23 -46.85 38.66
C PRO A 218 33.09 -47.75 37.43
N TYR A 219 31.89 -47.80 36.85
CA TYR A 219 31.62 -48.17 35.44
C TYR A 219 30.25 -47.62 35.00
N PRO A 220 29.98 -47.52 33.69
CA PRO A 220 29.29 -46.39 33.10
C PRO A 220 27.83 -46.70 32.74
N TRP A 221 27.15 -45.62 32.38
CA TRP A 221 25.73 -45.45 32.14
C TRP A 221 25.13 -46.41 31.11
N SER A 222 23.98 -47.00 31.46
CA SER A 222 22.93 -47.32 30.50
C SER A 222 21.53 -47.26 31.16
N SER A 223 20.61 -46.59 30.44
CA SER A 223 19.14 -46.61 30.47
C SER A 223 18.35 -46.19 31.72
N LEU A 224 17.48 -45.20 31.53
CA LEU A 224 16.04 -45.10 31.90
C LEU A 224 15.57 -43.74 31.31
N ARG A 225 14.84 -43.65 30.19
CA ARG A 225 13.41 -43.96 29.98
C ARG A 225 12.52 -43.34 31.08
N ASN A 226 11.85 -42.23 30.79
CA ASN A 226 10.42 -42.22 30.45
C ASN A 226 9.83 -40.78 30.38
N ASP A 227 9.03 -40.59 29.32
CA ASP A 227 7.75 -39.87 29.26
C ASP A 227 7.73 -38.35 29.51
N GLU A 228 7.72 -37.61 28.40
CA GLU A 228 6.92 -36.38 28.23
C GLU A 228 6.80 -36.10 26.71
N ASP A 229 5.97 -36.91 26.05
CA ASP A 229 5.35 -36.60 24.75
C ASP A 229 3.92 -36.10 25.01
N ALA A 230 3.52 -35.01 24.35
CA ALA A 230 2.23 -34.75 23.69
C ALA A 230 1.80 -33.28 23.80
N ASP A 231 2.14 -32.48 22.78
CA ASP A 231 1.18 -31.78 21.90
C ASP A 231 1.87 -30.64 21.15
N ALA A 232 2.32 -30.93 19.93
CA ALA A 232 2.51 -29.97 18.83
C ALA A 232 2.90 -30.75 17.56
N SER A 233 2.03 -31.65 17.10
CA SER A 233 2.13 -32.25 15.77
C SER A 233 1.30 -31.41 14.80
N TYR A 234 1.80 -30.23 14.43
CA TYR A 234 1.36 -29.59 13.20
C TYR A 234 1.87 -30.47 12.05
N HIS A 235 0.95 -31.25 11.46
CA HIS A 235 1.23 -31.97 10.22
C HIS A 235 1.54 -30.94 9.14
N ASN A 236 2.82 -30.78 8.80
CA ASN A 236 3.25 -30.28 7.52
C ASN A 236 2.71 -31.29 6.48
N ARG A 237 1.51 -31.03 5.96
CA ARG A 237 1.01 -31.77 4.81
C ARG A 237 1.86 -31.30 3.64
N ASP A 238 2.70 -32.19 3.13
CA ASP A 238 3.25 -32.05 1.80
C ASP A 238 2.04 -32.00 0.86
N VAL A 239 1.59 -30.78 0.55
CA VAL A 239 0.74 -30.49 -0.60
C VAL A 239 1.31 -31.34 -1.73
N GLN A 240 0.49 -32.12 -2.42
CA GLN A 240 0.89 -32.75 -3.66
C GLN A 240 1.16 -31.62 -4.66
N LYS A 241 2.33 -30.97 -4.49
CA LYS A 241 2.96 -30.12 -5.47
C LYS A 241 2.95 -30.95 -6.73
N LEU A 242 2.26 -30.44 -7.74
CA LEU A 242 2.18 -30.92 -9.13
C LEU A 242 3.03 -32.16 -9.33
N ASP A 243 2.38 -33.31 -9.55
CA ASP A 243 3.06 -34.57 -9.85
C ASP A 243 4.30 -34.25 -10.70
N ALA A 244 5.50 -34.63 -10.24
CA ALA A 244 6.78 -34.20 -10.82
C ALA A 244 6.95 -34.48 -12.33
N ALA A 245 5.95 -35.13 -12.95
CA ALA A 245 5.80 -35.35 -14.37
C ALA A 245 5.21 -34.17 -15.17
N GLN A 246 4.51 -33.21 -14.53
CA GLN A 246 3.91 -32.05 -15.18
C GLN A 246 4.70 -30.79 -14.80
N GLN A 247 5.95 -30.74 -15.26
CA GLN A 247 6.81 -29.58 -15.06
C GLN A 247 6.37 -28.50 -16.06
N PHE A 248 5.73 -27.44 -15.58
CA PHE A 248 5.40 -26.29 -16.41
C PHE A 248 6.70 -25.58 -16.82
N ASP A 249 6.84 -25.37 -18.12
CA ASP A 249 7.90 -24.57 -18.71
C ASP A 249 7.32 -23.27 -19.29
N GLY A 250 8.21 -22.36 -19.69
CA GLY A 250 7.84 -21.10 -20.33
C GLY A 250 7.13 -21.26 -21.68
N SER A 251 6.98 -22.47 -22.24
CA SER A 251 6.21 -22.67 -23.48
C SER A 251 4.70 -22.69 -23.27
N SER A 252 4.27 -22.73 -22.00
CA SER A 252 2.87 -22.72 -21.62
C SER A 252 2.28 -21.31 -21.59
N SER A 253 0.95 -21.23 -21.57
CA SER A 253 0.22 -19.98 -21.41
C SER A 253 -1.02 -20.20 -20.53
N ILE A 254 -1.46 -19.14 -19.87
CA ILE A 254 -2.61 -19.14 -18.97
C ILE A 254 -3.78 -18.46 -19.66
N LYS A 255 -4.98 -19.04 -19.55
CA LYS A 255 -6.20 -18.43 -20.07
C LYS A 255 -7.30 -18.47 -19.02
N PHE A 256 -7.80 -17.28 -18.68
CA PHE A 256 -9.00 -17.16 -17.85
C PHE A 256 -10.18 -17.95 -18.46
N SER A 257 -10.83 -18.78 -17.65
CA SER A 257 -12.03 -19.54 -18.02
C SER A 257 -13.27 -18.84 -17.49
N LYS A 258 -13.34 -18.68 -16.18
CA LYS A 258 -14.45 -18.12 -15.42
C LYS A 258 -13.95 -17.81 -14.01
N CYS A 259 -14.81 -17.24 -13.18
CA CYS A 259 -14.56 -17.12 -11.76
C CYS A 259 -15.80 -17.54 -10.98
N VAL A 260 -15.61 -17.83 -9.70
CA VAL A 260 -16.64 -18.36 -8.81
C VAL A 260 -16.60 -17.62 -7.48
N ASP A 261 -17.77 -17.28 -6.95
CA ASP A 261 -17.93 -16.75 -5.60
C ASP A 261 -18.30 -17.89 -4.64
N ILE A 262 -17.58 -18.00 -3.52
CA ILE A 262 -17.93 -18.89 -2.42
C ILE A 262 -18.49 -18.06 -1.29
N LYS A 263 -19.72 -18.37 -0.89
CA LYS A 263 -20.38 -17.65 0.20
C LYS A 263 -19.85 -18.12 1.55
N THR A 264 -19.30 -17.21 2.33
CA THR A 264 -18.72 -17.50 3.63
C THR A 264 -19.67 -17.16 4.77
N LEU A 265 -19.50 -17.85 5.90
CA LEU A 265 -20.04 -17.41 7.18
C LEU A 265 -19.26 -16.17 7.63
N PRO A 266 -19.87 -15.07 8.07
CA PRO A 266 -19.11 -13.91 8.54
C PRO A 266 -18.47 -14.19 9.92
N ASP A 267 -17.15 -14.14 10.03
CA ASP A 267 -16.43 -14.56 11.24
C ASP A 267 -16.59 -13.65 12.46
N ASN A 268 -16.99 -12.37 12.27
CA ASN A 268 -16.96 -11.36 13.34
C ASN A 268 -18.21 -10.51 13.47
N TYR A 269 -19.29 -10.82 12.74
CA TYR A 269 -20.52 -10.07 12.95
C TYR A 269 -21.17 -10.55 14.25
N GLN A 270 -21.06 -9.72 15.30
CA GLN A 270 -22.03 -9.75 16.39
C GLN A 270 -23.38 -9.36 15.79
N VAL A 271 -24.10 -10.35 15.26
CA VAL A 271 -25.34 -10.17 14.48
C VAL A 271 -26.53 -9.69 15.33
N ASP A 272 -26.27 -9.16 16.53
CA ASP A 272 -27.29 -8.57 17.40
C ASP A 272 -27.80 -7.22 16.85
N ASP A 273 -27.19 -6.66 15.80
CA ASP A 273 -27.70 -5.49 15.10
C ASP A 273 -28.71 -5.89 14.01
N ASP A 274 -30.00 -5.67 14.29
CA ASP A 274 -31.12 -5.85 13.36
C ASP A 274 -30.88 -5.14 12.01
N ALA A 275 -30.10 -4.06 11.98
CA ALA A 275 -29.74 -3.34 10.77
C ALA A 275 -28.89 -4.21 9.84
N VAL A 276 -27.80 -4.79 10.34
CA VAL A 276 -26.89 -5.67 9.57
C VAL A 276 -27.65 -6.89 9.05
N ALA A 277 -28.46 -7.51 9.91
CA ALA A 277 -29.29 -8.65 9.53
C ALA A 277 -30.26 -8.31 8.38
N SER A 278 -30.79 -7.09 8.37
CA SER A 278 -31.68 -6.62 7.30
C SER A 278 -30.93 -6.40 5.98
N THR A 279 -29.70 -5.88 6.02
CA THR A 279 -28.85 -5.65 4.84
C THR A 279 -28.36 -6.96 4.23
N ILE A 280 -28.02 -7.95 5.06
CA ILE A 280 -27.70 -9.30 4.58
C ILE A 280 -28.94 -9.94 3.95
N LYS A 281 -30.14 -9.77 4.54
CA LYS A 281 -31.41 -10.28 3.96
C LYS A 281 -31.77 -9.61 2.63
N SER A 282 -31.42 -8.34 2.42
CA SER A 282 -31.67 -7.67 1.14
C SER A 282 -30.68 -8.07 0.05
N GLY A 283 -29.61 -8.79 0.40
CA GLY A 283 -28.50 -9.12 -0.49
C GLY A 283 -27.60 -7.92 -0.79
N ASP A 284 -27.71 -6.85 0.01
CA ASP A 284 -26.85 -5.68 -0.10
C ASP A 284 -25.54 -5.85 0.66
N LEU A 285 -25.47 -6.85 1.54
CA LEU A 285 -24.26 -7.29 2.22
C LEU A 285 -24.12 -8.81 2.05
N VAL A 286 -22.99 -9.26 1.52
CA VAL A 286 -22.72 -10.70 1.34
C VAL A 286 -21.27 -10.96 1.74
N SER A 287 -21.07 -11.89 2.69
CA SER A 287 -19.73 -12.41 2.96
C SER A 287 -19.41 -13.48 1.91
N THR A 288 -18.38 -13.23 1.12
CA THR A 288 -18.00 -14.02 -0.04
C THR A 288 -16.52 -13.87 -0.34
N LYS A 289 -15.91 -14.95 -0.83
CA LYS A 289 -14.55 -14.95 -1.37
C LYS A 289 -14.57 -15.42 -2.81
N SER A 290 -13.83 -14.77 -3.70
CA SER A 290 -13.87 -15.08 -5.13
C SER A 290 -12.62 -15.83 -5.57
N TYR A 291 -12.77 -16.76 -6.50
CA TYR A 291 -11.68 -17.55 -7.06
C TYR A 291 -11.73 -17.53 -8.57
N VAL A 292 -10.56 -17.57 -9.19
CA VAL A 292 -10.43 -17.68 -10.63
C VAL A 292 -10.24 -19.13 -11.02
N LEU A 293 -10.96 -19.54 -12.06
CA LEU A 293 -10.76 -20.77 -12.77
C LEU A 293 -10.11 -20.46 -14.11
N PHE A 294 -8.99 -21.12 -14.40
CA PHE A 294 -8.21 -20.87 -15.61
C PHE A 294 -7.68 -22.17 -16.23
N HIS A 295 -7.37 -22.11 -17.52
CA HIS A 295 -6.75 -23.22 -18.24
C HIS A 295 -5.28 -22.95 -18.48
N MET A 296 -4.49 -24.02 -18.44
CA MET A 296 -3.16 -24.06 -19.01
C MET A 296 -3.25 -24.46 -20.48
N CYS A 297 -2.56 -23.72 -21.35
CA CYS A 297 -2.56 -23.92 -22.78
C CYS A 297 -1.14 -24.19 -23.29
N ASN A 298 -0.99 -25.22 -24.11
CA ASN A 298 0.30 -25.56 -24.74
C ASN A 298 0.18 -25.38 -26.25
N GLY A 299 1.05 -24.55 -26.84
CA GLY A 299 1.05 -24.25 -28.27
C GLY A 299 -0.25 -23.60 -28.77
N GLY A 300 -0.92 -22.81 -27.92
CA GLY A 300 -2.18 -22.13 -28.24
C GLY A 300 -3.44 -22.99 -28.11
N THR A 301 -3.31 -24.27 -27.78
CA THR A 301 -4.43 -25.17 -27.46
C THR A 301 -4.59 -25.29 -25.95
N CYS A 302 -5.75 -24.90 -25.43
CA CYS A 302 -6.11 -25.06 -24.02
C CYS A 302 -6.90 -26.37 -23.85
N TYR A 303 -6.50 -27.22 -22.91
CA TYR A 303 -7.24 -28.43 -22.61
C TYR A 303 -8.38 -28.10 -21.64
N GLU A 304 -9.63 -28.21 -22.12
CA GLU A 304 -10.82 -27.89 -21.30
C GLU A 304 -10.95 -28.80 -20.07
N ASP A 305 -10.33 -29.98 -20.10
CA ASP A 305 -10.34 -30.95 -19.00
C ASP A 305 -9.32 -30.60 -17.87
N GLU A 306 -8.41 -29.66 -18.11
CA GLU A 306 -7.40 -29.20 -17.14
C GLU A 306 -7.69 -27.75 -16.73
N GLU A 307 -8.54 -27.60 -15.72
CA GLU A 307 -8.89 -26.31 -15.12
C GLU A 307 -8.22 -26.20 -13.75
N TYR A 308 -7.62 -25.04 -13.46
CA TYR A 308 -6.92 -24.72 -12.23
C TYR A 308 -7.71 -23.68 -11.45
N ILE A 309 -7.62 -23.72 -10.12
CA ILE A 309 -8.22 -22.76 -9.20
C ILE A 309 -7.16 -22.00 -8.43
N VAL A 310 -7.39 -20.71 -8.23
CA VAL A 310 -6.56 -19.82 -7.43
C VAL A 310 -7.41 -18.68 -6.86
N ASP A 311 -6.96 -18.08 -5.77
CA ASP A 311 -7.58 -16.87 -5.22
C ASP A 311 -7.61 -15.73 -6.26
N ILE A 312 -8.72 -14.99 -6.33
CA ILE A 312 -8.90 -13.94 -7.33
C ILE A 312 -7.86 -12.83 -7.18
N ASN A 313 -7.50 -12.45 -5.96
CA ASN A 313 -6.54 -11.37 -5.71
C ASN A 313 -5.17 -11.81 -6.19
N THR A 314 -4.77 -13.05 -5.90
CA THR A 314 -3.51 -13.59 -6.38
C THR A 314 -3.44 -13.70 -7.89
N TYR A 315 -4.51 -14.15 -8.56
CA TYR A 315 -4.57 -14.16 -10.02
C TYR A 315 -4.44 -12.74 -10.60
N THR A 316 -5.22 -11.80 -10.04
CA THR A 316 -5.22 -10.40 -10.45
C THR A 316 -3.82 -9.80 -10.36
N LYS A 317 -3.21 -9.90 -9.19
CA LYS A 317 -1.88 -9.37 -8.88
C LYS A 317 -0.85 -9.85 -9.89
N ASN A 318 -0.77 -11.15 -10.12
CA ASN A 318 0.25 -11.73 -10.99
C ASN A 318 -0.01 -11.44 -12.47
N ILE A 319 -1.23 -11.68 -12.96
CA ILE A 319 -1.53 -11.61 -14.39
C ILE A 319 -1.72 -10.17 -14.86
N ALA A 320 -2.36 -9.29 -14.07
CA ALA A 320 -2.46 -7.88 -14.44
C ALA A 320 -1.07 -7.21 -14.38
N SER A 321 -0.23 -7.55 -13.38
CA SER A 321 1.14 -7.03 -13.33
C SER A 321 2.00 -7.54 -14.48
N TYR A 322 1.79 -8.77 -14.97
CA TYR A 322 2.41 -9.22 -16.20
C TYR A 322 2.10 -8.26 -17.36
N TYR A 323 0.83 -7.92 -17.59
CA TYR A 323 0.45 -7.02 -18.68
C TYR A 323 0.98 -5.59 -18.50
N ALA A 324 0.99 -5.07 -17.28
CA ALA A 324 1.60 -3.77 -16.99
C ALA A 324 3.11 -3.77 -17.32
N ASN A 325 3.83 -4.81 -16.91
CA ASN A 325 5.28 -4.89 -17.17
C ASN A 325 5.61 -5.28 -18.62
N TYR A 326 4.74 -6.02 -19.30
CA TYR A 326 4.91 -6.44 -20.68
C TYR A 326 5.05 -5.25 -21.63
N GLU A 327 4.14 -4.28 -21.54
CA GLU A 327 4.19 -3.08 -22.36
C GLU A 327 5.43 -2.24 -22.06
N GLY A 328 5.81 -2.13 -20.78
CA GLY A 328 7.05 -1.48 -20.36
C GLY A 328 8.29 -2.14 -20.96
N ALA A 329 8.35 -3.48 -20.93
CA ALA A 329 9.44 -4.26 -21.50
C ALA A 329 9.52 -4.10 -23.02
N ILE A 330 8.38 -4.15 -23.72
CA ILE A 330 8.30 -3.86 -25.17
C ILE A 330 8.84 -2.47 -25.45
N CYS A 331 8.37 -1.44 -24.74
CA CYS A 331 8.83 -0.08 -25.00
C CYS A 331 10.32 0.14 -24.68
N GLN A 332 10.87 -0.54 -23.67
CA GLN A 332 12.31 -0.53 -23.42
C GLN A 332 13.08 -1.19 -24.56
N ALA A 333 12.60 -2.33 -25.07
CA ALA A 333 13.18 -3.00 -26.22
C ALA A 333 13.09 -2.14 -27.50
N CYS A 334 11.95 -1.51 -27.77
CA CYS A 334 11.74 -0.58 -28.88
C CYS A 334 12.78 0.55 -28.84
N ASN A 335 12.97 1.19 -27.68
CA ASN A 335 13.94 2.27 -27.52
C ASN A 335 15.38 1.78 -27.69
N LYS A 336 15.72 0.61 -27.14
CA LYS A 336 17.04 -0.01 -27.26
C LYS A 336 17.37 -0.40 -28.71
N TYR A 337 16.37 -0.82 -29.46
CA TYR A 337 16.49 -1.29 -30.84
C TYR A 337 15.86 -0.31 -31.85
N ALA A 338 15.77 0.97 -31.49
CA ALA A 338 15.12 2.00 -32.31
C ALA A 338 15.74 2.09 -33.71
N ASP A 339 17.06 1.96 -33.85
CA ASP A 339 17.75 1.95 -35.14
C ASP A 339 17.32 0.77 -36.02
N PHE A 340 17.07 -0.39 -35.41
CA PHE A 340 16.59 -1.58 -36.11
C PHE A 340 15.16 -1.38 -36.61
N CYS A 341 14.26 -0.92 -35.73
CA CYS A 341 12.86 -0.69 -36.10
C CYS A 341 12.68 0.50 -37.07
N SER A 342 13.43 1.60 -36.89
CA SER A 342 13.32 2.82 -37.72
C SER A 342 13.84 2.68 -39.15
N SER A 343 14.72 1.72 -39.42
CA SER A 343 15.46 1.61 -40.69
C SER A 343 14.64 1.28 -41.96
N GLY A 344 13.31 1.14 -41.87
CA GLY A 344 12.48 0.63 -42.99
C GLY A 344 11.39 1.56 -43.52
N ASN A 345 11.13 2.73 -42.90
CA ASN A 345 10.08 3.64 -43.36
C ASN A 345 10.60 4.84 -44.20
N ASP A 346 11.90 4.91 -44.49
CA ASP A 346 12.46 5.89 -45.42
C ASP A 346 12.30 5.42 -46.89
N ASP A 347 11.05 5.37 -47.33
CA ASP A 347 10.65 5.39 -48.74
C ASP A 347 11.07 6.74 -49.36
N GLY A 348 12.35 6.91 -49.70
CA GLY A 348 12.73 8.03 -50.55
C GLY A 348 14.13 8.60 -50.42
N GLY A 349 15.16 7.77 -50.54
CA GLY A 349 16.34 8.14 -51.32
C GLY A 349 17.35 9.06 -50.63
N ASN A 350 18.33 8.45 -49.96
CA ASN A 350 19.70 8.71 -50.41
C ASN A 350 20.59 7.48 -50.22
N SER A 351 20.99 6.96 -51.36
CA SER A 351 21.92 5.87 -51.59
C SER A 351 23.31 6.18 -50.99
N TYR A 352 23.50 6.03 -49.68
CA TYR A 352 24.81 5.69 -49.13
C TYR A 352 25.01 4.18 -49.25
N LYS A 353 25.36 3.78 -50.48
CA LYS A 353 25.97 2.48 -50.79
C LYS A 353 27.29 2.39 -50.04
N ASN A 354 27.26 1.98 -48.76
CA ASN A 354 28.45 1.45 -48.13
C ASN A 354 28.47 -0.06 -48.36
N ASN A 355 29.52 -0.46 -49.06
CA ASN A 355 29.61 -1.66 -49.88
C ASN A 355 30.05 -2.86 -49.03
N ASN A 356 29.27 -3.24 -48.02
CA ASN A 356 29.47 -4.49 -47.29
C ASN A 356 28.33 -5.46 -47.57
N ASN A 357 28.74 -6.62 -48.06
CA ASN A 357 28.01 -7.61 -48.83
C ASN A 357 27.14 -8.51 -47.94
N TYR A 358 26.26 -7.92 -47.12
CA TYR A 358 25.30 -8.64 -46.25
C TYR A 358 23.88 -8.65 -46.84
N ASN A 359 23.77 -8.57 -48.16
CA ASN A 359 22.51 -8.71 -48.89
C ASN A 359 22.35 -10.16 -49.32
N ASN A 360 21.50 -10.94 -48.64
CA ASN A 360 20.60 -11.94 -49.23
C ASN A 360 19.94 -12.82 -48.15
N TYR A 361 18.96 -12.28 -47.39
CA TYR A 361 17.76 -13.02 -47.00
C TYR A 361 16.64 -12.15 -46.39
N TYR A 362 16.64 -10.83 -46.58
CA TYR A 362 15.49 -9.99 -46.21
C TYR A 362 14.49 -9.96 -47.36
N ASN A 363 13.73 -11.05 -47.49
CA ASN A 363 12.51 -11.07 -48.27
C ASN A 363 11.45 -10.35 -47.43
N GLY A 364 10.81 -9.30 -47.95
CA GLY A 364 9.98 -8.33 -47.22
C GLY A 364 8.71 -8.85 -46.52
N GLY A 365 8.87 -9.80 -45.61
CA GLY A 365 7.92 -10.12 -44.54
C GLY A 365 8.53 -9.64 -43.22
N ASN A 366 7.69 -9.01 -42.41
CA ASN A 366 7.83 -8.51 -41.03
C ASN A 366 9.23 -8.69 -40.39
N ARG A 367 9.81 -7.57 -39.93
CA ARG A 367 11.06 -7.54 -39.16
C ARG A 367 10.82 -8.09 -37.76
N GLN A 368 10.57 -9.39 -37.67
CA GLN A 368 10.33 -10.09 -36.41
C GLN A 368 11.67 -10.44 -35.77
N LEU A 369 11.89 -9.89 -34.58
CA LEU A 369 12.84 -10.48 -33.65
C LEU A 369 12.18 -11.70 -33.03
N LYS A 370 12.97 -12.63 -32.51
CA LYS A 370 12.42 -13.75 -31.74
C LYS A 370 11.67 -13.12 -30.55
N ASN A 371 10.35 -13.27 -30.55
CA ASN A 371 9.40 -12.78 -29.53
C ASN A 371 9.14 -11.26 -29.49
N PHE A 372 9.43 -10.51 -30.57
CA PHE A 372 9.14 -9.07 -30.62
C PHE A 372 8.88 -8.59 -32.06
N ASP A 373 7.73 -7.93 -32.28
CA ASP A 373 7.39 -7.30 -33.55
C ASP A 373 7.57 -5.77 -33.44
N CYS A 374 8.35 -5.17 -34.34
CA CYS A 374 8.54 -3.71 -34.34
C CYS A 374 7.22 -2.95 -34.55
N ASP A 375 6.19 -3.59 -35.12
CA ASP A 375 4.87 -2.99 -35.29
C ASP A 375 4.18 -2.74 -33.92
N GLU A 376 4.48 -3.55 -32.90
CA GLU A 376 3.98 -3.35 -31.52
C GLU A 376 4.51 -2.04 -30.93
N CYS A 377 5.71 -1.59 -31.33
CA CYS A 377 6.26 -0.31 -30.87
C CYS A 377 5.39 0.88 -31.29
N ASP A 378 4.79 0.81 -32.48
CA ASP A 378 3.90 1.84 -33.00
C ASP A 378 2.53 1.73 -32.34
N GLU A 379 2.03 0.52 -32.10
CA GLU A 379 0.78 0.27 -31.37
C GLU A 379 0.82 0.84 -29.95
N TYR A 380 1.89 0.57 -29.20
CA TYR A 380 2.10 1.12 -27.85
C TYR A 380 2.67 2.55 -27.84
N SER A 381 2.86 3.16 -29.01
CA SER A 381 3.40 4.53 -29.14
C SER A 381 4.73 4.73 -28.42
N CYS A 382 5.58 3.70 -28.35
CA CYS A 382 6.81 3.68 -27.56
C CYS A 382 7.83 4.75 -27.98
N PHE A 383 7.79 5.19 -29.24
CA PHE A 383 8.69 6.22 -29.80
C PHE A 383 8.21 7.66 -29.60
N SER A 384 7.02 7.87 -29.03
CA SER A 384 6.57 9.22 -28.69
C SER A 384 7.49 9.81 -27.61
N ASN A 385 7.96 11.06 -27.80
CA ASN A 385 8.77 11.78 -26.80
C ASN A 385 8.08 11.92 -25.43
N ASN A 386 6.80 11.57 -25.35
CA ASN A 386 6.03 11.45 -24.12
C ASN A 386 5.89 9.97 -23.71
N ASN A 387 6.98 9.19 -23.70
CA ASN A 387 6.93 7.81 -23.21
C ASN A 387 6.75 7.82 -21.69
N LYS A 388 5.52 8.14 -21.30
CA LYS A 388 4.98 8.21 -19.94
C LYS A 388 5.00 6.83 -19.28
N TYR A 389 4.96 5.77 -20.08
CA TYR A 389 4.85 4.40 -19.61
C TYR A 389 5.94 4.05 -18.60
N ASN A 390 7.21 4.25 -18.96
CA ASN A 390 8.33 3.94 -18.07
C ASN A 390 8.32 4.77 -16.78
N ALA A 391 7.74 5.97 -16.79
CA ALA A 391 7.67 6.83 -15.61
C ALA A 391 6.50 6.46 -14.68
N TYR A 392 5.50 5.72 -15.19
CA TYR A 392 4.30 5.35 -14.44
C TYR A 392 4.17 3.84 -14.19
N ASN A 393 5.03 3.00 -14.77
CA ASN A 393 4.95 1.54 -14.59
C ASN A 393 4.94 1.14 -13.11
N ASP A 394 5.80 1.76 -12.30
CA ASP A 394 5.81 1.51 -10.84
C ASP A 394 4.48 1.93 -10.19
N ALA A 395 3.90 3.07 -10.61
CA ALA A 395 2.61 3.53 -10.10
C ALA A 395 1.43 2.64 -10.56
N ILE A 396 1.51 2.05 -11.75
CA ILE A 396 0.52 1.10 -12.28
C ILE A 396 0.60 -0.20 -11.48
N ASN A 397 1.79 -0.79 -11.33
CA ASN A 397 1.99 -2.00 -10.54
C ASN A 397 1.57 -1.80 -9.08
N ASN A 398 1.95 -0.68 -8.46
CA ASN A 398 1.51 -0.38 -7.09
C ASN A 398 -0.01 -0.31 -6.97
N LEU A 399 -0.71 0.26 -7.95
CA LEU A 399 -2.18 0.30 -7.93
C LEU A 399 -2.80 -1.09 -8.15
N ILE A 400 -2.20 -1.94 -8.99
CA ILE A 400 -2.61 -3.35 -9.16
C ILE A 400 -2.43 -4.10 -7.84
N ASP A 401 -1.28 -3.93 -7.19
CA ASP A 401 -0.97 -4.53 -5.90
C ASP A 401 -1.94 -4.07 -4.83
N ASP A 402 -2.14 -2.75 -4.68
CA ASP A 402 -3.07 -2.20 -3.71
C ASP A 402 -4.50 -2.72 -3.91
N ILE A 403 -5.00 -2.76 -5.16
CA ILE A 403 -6.35 -3.29 -5.46
C ILE A 403 -6.43 -4.78 -5.12
N SER A 404 -5.39 -5.55 -5.43
CA SER A 404 -5.33 -6.98 -5.13
C SER A 404 -5.24 -7.23 -3.62
N ASP A 405 -4.56 -6.35 -2.88
CA ASP A 405 -4.42 -6.40 -1.43
C ASP A 405 -5.56 -5.64 -0.72
N CYS A 406 -6.70 -5.46 -1.41
CA CYS A 406 -7.91 -4.80 -0.94
C CYS A 406 -7.74 -3.31 -0.59
N LEU A 407 -7.59 -2.47 -1.62
CA LEU A 407 -7.28 -1.05 -1.53
C LEU A 407 -8.27 -0.29 -0.63
N ARG A 408 -7.74 0.34 0.42
CA ARG A 408 -8.45 1.27 1.29
C ARG A 408 -8.84 2.55 0.54
N THR A 409 -10.13 2.91 0.54
CA THR A 409 -10.61 4.04 -0.27
C THR A 409 -10.68 5.38 0.46
N GLY A 410 -10.61 5.39 1.80
CA GLY A 410 -10.92 6.56 2.62
C GLY A 410 -12.39 7.04 2.53
N SER A 411 -13.25 6.29 1.85
CA SER A 411 -14.69 6.51 1.78
C SER A 411 -15.40 5.60 2.77
N TYR A 412 -16.59 6.01 3.22
CA TYR A 412 -17.35 5.27 4.22
C TYR A 412 -18.71 4.81 3.68
N ALA A 413 -19.15 3.63 4.10
CA ALA A 413 -20.51 3.13 3.92
C ALA A 413 -21.52 3.95 4.76
N SER A 414 -22.81 3.65 4.62
CA SER A 414 -23.86 4.41 5.30
C SER A 414 -23.83 4.27 6.83
N ASN A 415 -23.26 3.16 7.32
CA ASN A 415 -23.03 2.81 8.71
C ASN A 415 -21.71 3.36 9.28
N ALA A 416 -20.99 4.22 8.54
CA ALA A 416 -19.67 4.76 8.90
C ALA A 416 -18.53 3.72 8.94
N GLU A 417 -18.73 2.52 8.39
CA GLU A 417 -17.63 1.58 8.13
C GLU A 417 -16.84 2.03 6.91
N GLU A 418 -15.54 1.81 6.93
CA GLU A 418 -14.66 2.17 5.82
C GLU A 418 -14.85 1.21 4.63
N LEU A 419 -14.77 1.77 3.43
CA LEU A 419 -14.89 1.03 2.18
C LEU A 419 -13.53 0.67 1.63
N TYR A 420 -13.42 -0.57 1.17
CA TYR A 420 -12.27 -1.11 0.47
C TYR A 420 -12.66 -1.50 -0.96
N VAL A 421 -11.68 -1.56 -1.85
CA VAL A 421 -11.85 -1.93 -3.26
C VAL A 421 -11.03 -3.17 -3.55
N GLY A 422 -11.66 -4.16 -4.19
CA GLY A 422 -10.97 -5.35 -4.67
C GLY A 422 -11.68 -5.98 -5.87
N PRO A 423 -11.04 -6.97 -6.51
CA PRO A 423 -11.65 -7.73 -7.59
C PRO A 423 -12.72 -8.70 -7.05
N MET A 424 -13.83 -8.82 -7.79
CA MET A 424 -14.91 -9.75 -7.51
C MET A 424 -15.45 -10.35 -8.80
N CYS A 425 -16.03 -11.55 -8.73
CA CYS A 425 -16.71 -12.10 -9.89
C CYS A 425 -17.85 -11.23 -10.41
N SER A 426 -17.90 -11.06 -11.71
CA SER A 426 -19.07 -10.48 -12.36
C SER A 426 -20.31 -11.37 -12.14
N ALA A 427 -21.50 -10.78 -12.26
CA ALA A 427 -22.77 -11.47 -11.99
C ALA A 427 -23.01 -12.77 -12.80
N ASN A 428 -22.27 -13.00 -13.90
CA ASN A 428 -22.37 -14.20 -14.72
C ASN A 428 -21.15 -15.14 -14.61
N GLY A 429 -20.17 -14.81 -13.77
CA GLY A 429 -18.93 -15.55 -13.58
C GLY A 429 -17.97 -15.54 -14.77
N LYS A 430 -18.26 -14.80 -15.86
CA LYS A 430 -17.47 -14.79 -17.11
C LYS A 430 -16.42 -13.67 -17.16
N GLY A 431 -16.18 -13.02 -16.03
CA GLY A 431 -15.27 -11.89 -15.94
C GLY A 431 -15.24 -11.39 -14.52
N VAL A 432 -14.39 -10.40 -14.30
CA VAL A 432 -14.14 -9.78 -13.00
C VAL A 432 -14.51 -8.31 -13.05
N GLU A 433 -15.01 -7.80 -11.94
CA GLU A 433 -15.36 -6.40 -11.72
C GLU A 433 -14.64 -5.90 -10.46
N LEU A 434 -14.53 -4.58 -10.31
CA LEU A 434 -14.18 -4.00 -9.01
C LEU A 434 -15.45 -3.85 -8.17
N ALA A 435 -15.35 -4.30 -6.93
CA ALA A 435 -16.41 -4.25 -5.95
C ALA A 435 -15.97 -3.45 -4.72
N LEU A 436 -16.96 -3.07 -3.91
CA LEU A 436 -16.73 -2.40 -2.63
C LEU A 436 -16.93 -3.40 -1.49
N PHE A 437 -16.06 -3.33 -0.51
CA PHE A 437 -16.03 -4.23 0.64
C PHE A 437 -16.02 -3.44 1.96
N LEU A 438 -16.51 -4.04 3.04
CA LEU A 438 -16.54 -3.43 4.38
C LEU A 438 -15.35 -3.85 5.26
N ASP A 439 -14.49 -4.73 4.76
CA ASP A 439 -13.30 -5.24 5.44
C ASP A 439 -12.07 -5.14 4.53
N ASN A 440 -10.91 -5.14 5.16
CA ASN A 440 -9.60 -5.05 4.53
C ASN A 440 -9.11 -6.38 3.91
N GLU A 441 -9.90 -7.45 3.96
CA GLU A 441 -9.61 -8.72 3.29
C GLU A 441 -10.47 -8.92 2.04
N CYS A 442 -11.34 -7.95 1.72
CA CYS A 442 -12.29 -8.00 0.60
C CYS A 442 -13.20 -9.25 0.65
N THR A 443 -13.65 -9.60 1.86
CA THR A 443 -14.51 -10.77 2.11
C THR A 443 -15.98 -10.40 2.34
N THR A 444 -16.30 -9.13 2.58
CA THR A 444 -17.65 -8.64 2.90
C THR A 444 -18.09 -7.63 1.86
N TYR A 445 -18.60 -8.14 0.75
CA TYR A 445 -19.10 -7.34 -0.37
C TYR A 445 -20.33 -6.51 0.02
N THR A 446 -20.32 -5.23 -0.38
CA THR A 446 -21.46 -4.32 -0.24
C THR A 446 -21.94 -3.73 -1.58
N ALA A 447 -23.26 -3.77 -1.77
CA ALA A 447 -23.95 -3.11 -2.88
C ALA A 447 -24.54 -1.75 -2.51
N GLU A 448 -24.26 -1.22 -1.30
CA GLU A 448 -24.79 0.06 -0.84
C GLU A 448 -24.32 1.24 -1.69
N LYS A 449 -23.12 1.13 -2.27
CA LYS A 449 -22.54 2.13 -3.15
C LYS A 449 -22.02 1.52 -4.44
N ALA A 450 -22.07 2.31 -5.50
CA ALA A 450 -21.43 1.96 -6.76
C ALA A 450 -19.93 2.27 -6.69
N PHE A 451 -19.10 1.41 -7.28
CA PHE A 451 -17.67 1.66 -7.44
C PHE A 451 -17.41 3.03 -8.10
N GLY A 452 -18.13 3.33 -9.17
CA GLY A 452 -18.03 4.63 -9.87
C GLY A 452 -18.51 5.85 -9.06
N SER A 453 -19.03 5.67 -7.83
CA SER A 453 -19.35 6.76 -6.92
C SER A 453 -18.17 7.17 -6.02
N LEU A 454 -17.08 6.40 -6.01
CA LEU A 454 -15.86 6.77 -5.31
C LEU A 454 -15.23 8.00 -5.98
N PRO A 455 -14.75 9.00 -5.22
CA PRO A 455 -14.10 10.16 -5.81
C PRO A 455 -12.75 9.72 -6.42
N SER A 456 -12.57 10.00 -7.70
CA SER A 456 -11.38 9.63 -8.48
C SER A 456 -10.05 10.07 -7.84
N TYR A 457 -10.05 11.19 -7.12
CA TYR A 457 -8.85 11.72 -6.45
C TYR A 457 -8.27 10.79 -5.38
N TYR A 458 -9.09 9.96 -4.71
CA TYR A 458 -8.62 9.10 -3.63
C TYR A 458 -7.98 7.80 -4.10
N MET A 459 -8.30 7.38 -5.33
CA MET A 459 -7.75 6.14 -5.89
C MET A 459 -6.64 6.41 -6.92
N TYR A 460 -6.59 7.60 -7.52
CA TYR A 460 -5.75 7.84 -8.71
C TYR A 460 -4.83 9.05 -8.52
N SER A 461 -3.52 8.79 -8.47
CA SER A 461 -2.50 9.85 -8.59
C SER A 461 -2.48 10.48 -10.01
N SER A 462 -3.01 9.75 -11.00
CA SER A 462 -3.06 10.14 -12.41
C SER A 462 -4.15 9.37 -13.15
N GLU A 463 -4.95 10.05 -13.97
CA GLU A 463 -5.94 9.42 -14.88
C GLU A 463 -5.30 8.38 -15.80
N TYR A 464 -4.05 8.61 -16.21
CA TYR A 464 -3.29 7.67 -17.03
C TYR A 464 -2.98 6.37 -16.29
N VAL A 465 -2.57 6.44 -15.02
CA VAL A 465 -2.27 5.26 -14.19
C VAL A 465 -3.52 4.40 -14.06
N PHE A 466 -4.68 5.03 -13.87
CA PHE A 466 -5.95 4.32 -13.78
C PHE A 466 -6.34 3.62 -15.08
N GLU A 467 -6.34 4.31 -16.22
CA GLU A 467 -6.73 3.68 -17.49
C GLU A 467 -5.74 2.58 -17.91
N ALA A 468 -4.44 2.75 -17.64
CA ALA A 468 -3.46 1.69 -17.87
C ALA A 468 -3.67 0.48 -16.94
N THR A 469 -3.93 0.72 -15.64
CA THR A 469 -4.28 -0.35 -14.69
C THR A 469 -5.53 -1.10 -15.14
N LYS A 470 -6.56 -0.37 -15.58
CA LYS A 470 -7.80 -0.93 -16.11
C LYS A 470 -7.56 -1.78 -17.35
N ASP A 471 -6.73 -1.32 -18.27
CA ASP A 471 -6.36 -2.08 -19.48
C ASP A 471 -5.63 -3.38 -19.10
N SER A 472 -4.67 -3.33 -18.16
CA SER A 472 -3.98 -4.51 -17.64
C SER A 472 -4.94 -5.52 -17.01
N PHE A 473 -5.91 -5.07 -16.21
CA PHE A 473 -6.96 -5.93 -15.65
C PHE A 473 -7.83 -6.53 -16.76
N GLN A 474 -8.25 -5.73 -17.75
CA GLN A 474 -9.06 -6.24 -18.86
C GLN A 474 -8.32 -7.34 -19.64
N LYS A 475 -7.04 -7.13 -19.94
CA LYS A 475 -6.19 -8.12 -20.60
C LYS A 475 -6.04 -9.39 -19.77
N ALA A 476 -5.84 -9.27 -18.46
CA ALA A 476 -5.70 -10.42 -17.55
C ALA A 476 -6.87 -11.42 -17.58
N TYR A 477 -8.07 -10.96 -17.91
CA TYR A 477 -9.28 -11.79 -17.96
C TYR A 477 -9.84 -12.04 -19.36
N SER A 478 -9.30 -11.37 -20.39
CA SER A 478 -9.81 -11.50 -21.77
C SER A 478 -8.82 -12.13 -22.73
N GLU A 479 -7.52 -12.04 -22.43
CA GLU A 479 -6.46 -12.54 -23.27
C GLU A 479 -5.84 -13.84 -22.73
N THR A 480 -4.98 -14.45 -23.56
CA THR A 480 -4.17 -15.61 -23.15
C THR A 480 -2.78 -15.08 -22.82
N THR A 481 -2.35 -15.31 -21.59
CA THR A 481 -1.09 -14.79 -21.04
C THR A 481 0.03 -15.78 -21.28
N SER A 482 1.11 -15.38 -21.95
CA SER A 482 2.27 -16.24 -22.13
C SER A 482 3.03 -16.41 -20.82
N CYS A 483 3.43 -17.65 -20.51
CA CYS A 483 4.37 -17.92 -19.42
C CYS A 483 5.83 -17.91 -19.88
N GLU A 484 6.08 -17.58 -21.15
CA GLU A 484 7.43 -17.39 -21.66
C GLU A 484 8.06 -16.18 -20.99
N ASP A 485 9.36 -16.28 -20.72
CA ASP A 485 10.15 -15.16 -20.23
C ASP A 485 10.11 -14.00 -21.24
N LEU A 486 9.99 -12.78 -20.72
CA LEU A 486 9.85 -11.55 -21.52
C LEU A 486 11.19 -11.05 -22.07
N ASP A 487 12.25 -11.85 -21.96
CA ASP A 487 13.59 -11.51 -22.38
C ASP A 487 13.67 -11.30 -23.91
N VAL A 488 13.64 -10.03 -24.32
CA VAL A 488 13.78 -9.66 -25.73
C VAL A 488 15.22 -9.91 -26.20
N ALA A 489 15.37 -10.92 -27.06
CA ALA A 489 16.67 -11.30 -27.59
C ALA A 489 17.34 -10.16 -28.38
N ASN A 490 18.64 -9.94 -28.14
CA ASN A 490 19.38 -8.87 -28.82
C ASN A 490 19.56 -9.17 -30.33
N PRO A 491 18.97 -8.37 -31.26
CA PRO A 491 19.11 -8.54 -32.71
C PRO A 491 20.56 -8.62 -33.19
N TYR A 492 21.45 -7.87 -32.54
CA TYR A 492 22.82 -7.70 -33.03
C TYR A 492 23.72 -8.91 -32.76
N ASN A 493 23.28 -9.84 -31.91
CA ASN A 493 24.09 -11.01 -31.52
C ASN A 493 23.81 -12.26 -32.38
N GLN A 494 22.87 -12.23 -33.33
CA GLN A 494 22.49 -13.42 -34.11
C GLN A 494 23.53 -13.90 -35.15
N ALA A 495 24.58 -13.12 -35.44
CA ALA A 495 25.44 -13.39 -36.60
C ALA A 495 26.75 -14.15 -36.33
N ASN A 496 27.12 -14.45 -35.07
CA ASN A 496 28.43 -15.06 -34.78
C ASN A 496 28.43 -16.24 -33.80
N ASP A 497 27.30 -16.63 -33.21
CA ASP A 497 27.24 -17.82 -32.35
C ASP A 497 26.77 -19.05 -33.14
N ASP A 498 27.70 -19.59 -33.94
CA ASP A 498 27.61 -20.92 -34.51
C ASP A 498 27.65 -21.97 -33.38
N GLY A 499 26.51 -22.21 -32.71
CA GLY A 499 26.28 -23.45 -31.96
C GLY A 499 26.35 -23.39 -30.43
N ALA A 500 26.17 -22.23 -29.80
CA ALA A 500 25.74 -22.23 -28.40
C ALA A 500 24.29 -22.75 -28.36
N ASN A 501 24.17 -24.07 -28.22
CA ASN A 501 22.92 -24.77 -27.95
C ASN A 501 22.32 -24.16 -26.69
N TYR A 502 21.43 -23.18 -26.85
CA TYR A 502 20.60 -22.66 -25.79
C TYR A 502 19.77 -23.87 -25.34
N ASP A 503 20.23 -24.52 -24.28
CA ASP A 503 19.59 -25.71 -23.73
C ASP A 503 18.19 -25.28 -23.35
N GLY A 504 17.20 -25.79 -24.09
CA GLY A 504 15.87 -25.22 -24.28
C GLY A 504 14.94 -25.34 -23.07
N ASN A 505 15.48 -25.24 -21.86
CA ASN A 505 14.68 -25.05 -20.67
C ASN A 505 14.27 -23.58 -20.63
N GLN A 506 13.20 -23.25 -21.36
CA GLN A 506 12.52 -21.98 -21.18
C GLN A 506 11.97 -21.98 -19.76
N GLU A 507 12.62 -21.25 -18.86
CA GLU A 507 12.11 -21.03 -17.52
C GLU A 507 10.79 -20.27 -17.62
N MET A 508 9.84 -20.64 -16.77
CA MET A 508 8.56 -19.94 -16.67
C MET A 508 8.82 -18.53 -16.12
N ASN A 509 8.15 -17.53 -16.68
CA ASN A 509 8.30 -16.17 -16.16
C ASN A 509 7.85 -16.06 -14.70
N ALA A 510 8.40 -15.07 -13.99
CA ALA A 510 8.18 -14.90 -12.55
C ALA A 510 6.70 -14.78 -12.18
N TYR A 511 5.87 -14.15 -13.02
CA TYR A 511 4.44 -13.95 -12.76
C TYR A 511 3.65 -15.26 -12.78
N CYS A 512 3.87 -16.12 -13.80
CA CYS A 512 3.28 -17.44 -13.83
C CYS A 512 3.82 -18.31 -12.68
N GLN A 513 5.11 -18.20 -12.36
CA GLN A 513 5.70 -18.94 -11.24
C GLN A 513 5.08 -18.57 -9.90
N GLN A 514 4.94 -17.29 -9.61
CA GLN A 514 4.31 -16.79 -8.38
C GLN A 514 2.86 -17.25 -8.25
N LEU A 515 2.12 -17.37 -9.36
CA LEU A 515 0.75 -17.89 -9.33
C LEU A 515 0.68 -19.32 -8.76
N PHE A 516 1.64 -20.18 -9.09
CA PHE A 516 1.69 -21.56 -8.60
C PHE A 516 2.41 -21.70 -7.25
N ASP A 517 3.53 -21.00 -7.07
CA ASP A 517 4.39 -21.14 -5.90
C ASP A 517 3.84 -20.37 -4.68
N GLU A 518 3.43 -19.12 -4.87
CA GLU A 518 2.91 -18.25 -3.80
C GLU A 518 1.39 -18.30 -3.73
N GLY A 519 0.73 -18.31 -4.90
CA GLY A 519 -0.73 -18.37 -4.99
C GLY A 519 -1.32 -19.75 -4.74
N GLY A 520 -0.50 -20.79 -4.73
CA GLY A 520 -0.93 -22.15 -4.47
C GLY A 520 -1.98 -22.63 -5.47
N ALA A 521 -1.89 -22.23 -6.74
CA ALA A 521 -2.85 -22.65 -7.75
C ALA A 521 -2.93 -24.19 -7.84
N LEU A 522 -4.14 -24.74 -7.75
CA LEU A 522 -4.40 -26.18 -7.72
C LEU A 522 -5.16 -26.62 -8.96
N GLY A 523 -4.83 -27.78 -9.52
CA GLY A 523 -5.65 -28.39 -10.58
C GLY A 523 -6.96 -28.93 -10.01
N LEU A 524 -8.11 -28.59 -10.58
CA LEU A 524 -9.40 -29.11 -10.12
C LEU A 524 -9.47 -30.65 -10.14
N SER A 525 -8.72 -31.30 -11.04
CA SER A 525 -8.63 -32.76 -11.11
C SER A 525 -7.95 -33.40 -9.89
N SER A 526 -7.05 -32.68 -9.20
CA SER A 526 -6.42 -33.19 -7.97
C SER A 526 -7.33 -33.12 -6.75
N CYS A 527 -8.40 -32.31 -6.81
CA CYS A 527 -9.25 -32.05 -5.66
C CYS A 527 -10.19 -33.21 -5.32
N SER A 528 -10.46 -34.09 -6.28
CA SER A 528 -11.25 -35.31 -6.09
C SER A 528 -10.46 -36.51 -5.51
N ALA A 529 -9.15 -36.40 -5.29
CA ALA A 529 -8.31 -37.55 -4.95
C ALA A 529 -8.15 -37.82 -3.43
N SER A 530 -8.62 -36.93 -2.56
CA SER A 530 -8.33 -36.99 -1.12
C SER A 530 -9.34 -37.82 -0.29
N ASP A 531 -10.49 -38.19 -0.86
CA ASP A 531 -11.60 -38.78 -0.09
C ASP A 531 -11.41 -40.25 0.31
N ASP A 532 -10.47 -40.98 -0.30
CA ASP A 532 -10.43 -42.43 -0.12
C ASP A 532 -9.66 -42.91 1.12
N GLN A 533 -8.94 -42.06 1.87
CA GLN A 533 -8.11 -42.57 2.98
C GLN A 533 -8.16 -41.87 4.33
N ASN A 534 -8.72 -40.67 4.52
CA ASN A 534 -8.66 -40.09 5.86
C ASN A 534 -9.80 -39.13 6.21
N GLY A 535 -10.84 -39.70 6.80
CA GLY A 535 -11.83 -38.96 7.57
C GLY A 535 -13.05 -38.59 6.76
N ASN A 536 -14.14 -39.27 7.09
CA ASN A 536 -15.51 -38.82 6.86
C ASN A 536 -15.68 -37.40 7.45
N TYR A 537 -15.22 -36.36 6.75
CA TYR A 537 -15.64 -34.98 6.94
C TYR A 537 -17.06 -34.87 6.42
N ASN A 538 -17.95 -35.54 7.16
CA ASN A 538 -19.35 -35.31 7.05
C ASN A 538 -19.56 -33.87 7.51
N TYR A 539 -19.58 -32.93 6.55
CA TYR A 539 -20.21 -31.61 6.69
C TYR A 539 -21.71 -31.73 7.06
N GLY A 540 -22.21 -32.95 7.26
CA GLY A 540 -23.44 -33.22 7.98
C GLY A 540 -23.32 -32.90 9.47
N ASN A 541 -23.70 -31.68 9.83
CA ASN A 541 -24.75 -31.43 10.82
C ASN A 541 -24.60 -32.01 12.25
N ASP A 542 -23.41 -32.46 12.67
CA ASP A 542 -23.24 -33.05 14.01
C ASP A 542 -23.21 -32.00 15.15
N ASP A 543 -23.24 -30.70 14.84
CA ASP A 543 -23.50 -29.63 15.82
C ASP A 543 -24.99 -29.46 16.18
N GLN A 544 -25.90 -30.29 15.66
CA GLN A 544 -27.31 -30.25 16.08
C GLN A 544 -27.60 -30.89 17.45
N ASN A 545 -26.59 -31.36 18.19
CA ASN A 545 -26.86 -32.17 19.40
C ASN A 545 -26.18 -31.74 20.70
N ASN A 546 -25.61 -30.54 20.77
CA ASN A 546 -25.22 -29.96 22.07
C ASN A 546 -26.18 -28.82 22.46
N GLY A 547 -27.44 -29.19 22.68
CA GLY A 547 -28.48 -28.29 23.13
C GLY A 547 -28.19 -27.71 24.51
N ASN A 548 -27.49 -26.57 24.58
CA ASN A 548 -27.63 -25.64 25.71
C ASN A 548 -27.03 -24.22 25.55
N ASN A 549 -26.91 -23.64 24.35
CA ASN A 549 -26.64 -22.21 24.20
C ASN A 549 -27.72 -21.56 23.34
N GLY A 550 -28.62 -20.79 23.96
CA GLY A 550 -29.77 -20.14 23.32
C GLY A 550 -29.39 -18.89 22.50
N GLY A 551 -28.42 -19.00 21.59
CA GLY A 551 -27.95 -17.90 20.72
C GLY A 551 -28.17 -18.09 19.22
N ASP A 552 -28.43 -19.32 18.73
CA ASP A 552 -28.13 -19.64 17.31
C ASP A 552 -29.33 -19.61 16.34
N ASP A 553 -30.53 -19.26 16.78
CA ASP A 553 -31.71 -19.20 15.88
C ASP A 553 -31.63 -18.04 14.85
N PHE A 554 -30.76 -17.05 15.07
CA PHE A 554 -30.77 -15.79 14.34
C PHE A 554 -30.30 -15.89 12.87
N LEU A 555 -29.43 -16.86 12.53
CA LEU A 555 -28.89 -17.07 11.18
C LEU A 555 -29.48 -18.28 10.45
N SER A 556 -30.54 -18.90 10.97
CA SER A 556 -31.19 -20.08 10.35
C SER A 556 -31.67 -19.87 8.90
N TRP A 557 -31.76 -18.62 8.44
CA TRP A 557 -32.15 -18.24 7.07
C TRP A 557 -30.95 -17.97 6.14
N TYR A 558 -29.72 -17.85 6.65
CA TYR A 558 -28.52 -17.57 5.87
C TYR A 558 -27.80 -18.88 5.53
N THR A 559 -27.85 -19.27 4.26
CA THR A 559 -27.05 -20.39 3.74
C THR A 559 -25.64 -19.90 3.41
N TYR A 560 -24.62 -20.61 3.85
CA TYR A 560 -23.22 -20.40 3.48
C TYR A 560 -22.67 -21.69 2.89
N ASP A 561 -21.65 -21.57 2.05
CA ASP A 561 -20.98 -22.72 1.42
C ASP A 561 -19.85 -23.23 2.32
N MET A 562 -19.15 -22.34 3.04
CA MET A 562 -18.12 -22.69 4.04
C MET A 562 -17.86 -21.56 5.05
N THR A 563 -17.00 -21.80 6.05
CA THR A 563 -16.51 -20.77 6.99
C THR A 563 -15.41 -19.92 6.32
N VAL A 564 -15.08 -18.74 6.85
CA VAL A 564 -13.99 -17.93 6.28
C VAL A 564 -12.65 -18.65 6.40
N ASP A 565 -12.35 -19.24 7.57
CA ASP A 565 -11.14 -20.06 7.78
C ASP A 565 -10.98 -21.12 6.67
N ASN A 566 -12.06 -21.80 6.31
CA ASN A 566 -12.05 -22.84 5.28
C ASN A 566 -11.94 -22.25 3.86
N ALA A 567 -12.43 -21.03 3.64
CA ALA A 567 -12.23 -20.30 2.40
C ALA A 567 -10.79 -19.76 2.27
N GLN A 568 -10.01 -19.67 3.35
CA GLN A 568 -8.58 -19.36 3.25
C GLN A 568 -7.75 -20.58 2.81
N ASP A 569 -8.27 -21.79 2.99
CA ASP A 569 -7.63 -23.05 2.59
C ASP A 569 -8.04 -23.45 1.17
N ILE A 570 -7.15 -23.24 0.20
CA ILE A 570 -7.39 -23.53 -1.21
C ILE A 570 -7.74 -25.00 -1.49
N ASP A 571 -7.28 -25.95 -0.66
CA ASP A 571 -7.64 -27.37 -0.81
C ASP A 571 -9.13 -27.61 -0.51
N GLN A 572 -9.65 -26.92 0.52
CA GLN A 572 -11.06 -27.02 0.92
C GLN A 572 -11.98 -26.32 -0.07
N VAL A 573 -11.58 -25.13 -0.52
CA VAL A 573 -12.20 -24.41 -1.63
C VAL A 573 -12.29 -25.29 -2.86
N CYS A 574 -11.18 -25.92 -3.25
CA CYS A 574 -11.13 -26.74 -4.45
C CYS A 574 -12.08 -27.95 -4.38
N SER A 575 -12.17 -28.59 -3.21
CA SER A 575 -13.12 -29.68 -2.97
C SER A 575 -14.57 -29.21 -3.11
N ALA A 576 -14.91 -28.08 -2.48
CA ALA A 576 -16.25 -27.50 -2.57
C ALA A 576 -16.63 -27.08 -4.00
N VAL A 577 -15.71 -26.44 -4.73
CA VAL A 577 -15.93 -26.01 -6.12
C VAL A 577 -16.10 -27.20 -7.06
N SER A 578 -15.38 -28.30 -6.81
CA SER A 578 -15.53 -29.55 -7.56
C SER A 578 -16.92 -30.18 -7.34
N GLU A 579 -17.39 -30.22 -6.09
CA GLU A 579 -18.72 -30.73 -5.74
C GLU A 579 -19.88 -29.91 -6.35
N MET A 580 -19.69 -28.59 -6.50
CA MET A 580 -20.68 -27.72 -7.15
C MET A 580 -20.91 -28.04 -8.63
N GLY A 581 -20.00 -28.78 -9.28
CA GLY A 581 -20.21 -29.35 -10.62
C GLY A 581 -20.55 -28.31 -11.70
N GLY A 582 -19.97 -27.10 -11.61
CA GLY A 582 -20.22 -26.01 -12.56
C GLY A 582 -21.42 -25.11 -12.25
N SER A 583 -22.21 -25.41 -11.21
CA SER A 583 -23.40 -24.63 -10.83
C SER A 583 -23.05 -23.55 -9.80
N TYR A 584 -22.23 -22.58 -10.20
CA TYR A 584 -21.75 -21.52 -9.31
C TYR A 584 -22.75 -20.38 -9.16
N SER A 585 -22.93 -19.89 -7.94
CA SER A 585 -23.54 -18.59 -7.67
C SER A 585 -22.50 -17.49 -7.81
N ASN A 586 -22.92 -16.33 -8.32
CA ASN A 586 -22.15 -15.10 -8.28
C ASN A 586 -23.02 -14.03 -7.64
N TYR A 587 -22.46 -13.23 -6.73
CA TYR A 587 -23.24 -12.33 -5.88
C TYR A 587 -23.16 -10.87 -6.28
N TYR A 588 -22.28 -10.52 -7.22
CA TYR A 588 -22.11 -9.15 -7.67
C TYR A 588 -23.39 -8.56 -8.25
N ASN A 589 -23.85 -7.45 -7.67
CA ASN A 589 -25.01 -6.72 -8.12
C ASN A 589 -24.63 -5.60 -9.10
N LYS A 590 -24.52 -5.96 -10.39
CA LYS A 590 -24.19 -5.02 -11.47
C LYS A 590 -25.05 -3.75 -11.51
N TYR A 591 -26.31 -3.82 -11.07
CA TYR A 591 -27.20 -2.66 -11.12
C TYR A 591 -26.95 -1.66 -9.98
N LYS A 592 -26.41 -2.12 -8.85
CA LYS A 592 -26.14 -1.28 -7.67
C LYS A 592 -24.66 -0.92 -7.54
N SER A 593 -23.77 -1.87 -7.74
CA SER A 593 -22.32 -1.66 -7.63
C SER A 593 -21.72 -0.96 -8.86
N GLY A 594 -22.47 -0.85 -9.95
CA GLY A 594 -21.96 -0.35 -11.22
C GLY A 594 -21.21 -1.44 -11.96
N THR A 595 -20.36 -1.03 -12.89
CA THR A 595 -19.44 -1.92 -13.60
C THR A 595 -18.23 -1.09 -13.97
N TRP A 596 -17.05 -1.66 -13.78
CA TRP A 596 -15.82 -1.03 -14.22
C TRP A 596 -15.61 -1.26 -15.72
N ASN A 597 -16.09 -2.40 -16.20
CA ASN A 597 -16.12 -2.76 -17.60
C ASN A 597 -17.42 -2.29 -18.25
N SER A 598 -17.39 -1.17 -18.97
CA SER A 598 -18.50 -0.74 -19.83
C SER A 598 -18.63 -1.68 -21.04
N ALA A 599 -19.03 -2.94 -20.79
CA ALA A 599 -19.36 -3.88 -21.83
C ALA A 599 -20.59 -3.35 -22.56
N SER A 600 -20.36 -2.65 -23.67
CA SER A 600 -21.40 -2.31 -24.63
C SER A 600 -21.94 -3.64 -25.16
N SER A 601 -23.14 -4.00 -24.69
CA SER A 601 -23.79 -5.27 -25.01
C SER A 601 -24.28 -5.35 -26.47
N SER A 602 -23.89 -4.41 -27.34
CA SER A 602 -24.14 -4.46 -28.78
C SER A 602 -22.91 -4.99 -29.50
N GLY A 603 -22.90 -6.30 -29.76
CA GLY A 603 -21.82 -6.97 -30.46
C GLY A 603 -21.45 -6.32 -31.79
N GLY A 604 -20.14 -6.26 -32.04
CA GLY A 604 -19.55 -6.01 -33.36
C GLY A 604 -18.54 -4.87 -33.38
N GLY A 605 -17.29 -5.17 -33.04
CA GLY A 605 -16.13 -4.35 -33.38
C GLY A 605 -15.75 -3.31 -32.34
N SER A 606 -14.59 -3.54 -31.73
CA SER A 606 -13.88 -2.64 -30.83
C SER A 606 -13.68 -1.26 -31.46
N TYR A 607 -14.32 -0.23 -30.88
CA TYR A 607 -13.78 1.13 -30.79
C TYR A 607 -14.48 1.84 -29.63
N LEU A 608 -13.67 2.27 -28.66
CA LEU A 608 -14.05 2.98 -27.44
C LEU A 608 -14.57 4.37 -27.83
N ASP A 609 -15.83 4.67 -27.51
CA ASP A 609 -16.40 6.01 -27.57
C ASP A 609 -16.62 6.51 -26.13
N MET A 610 -15.79 7.45 -25.69
CA MET A 610 -15.99 8.20 -24.46
C MET A 610 -17.00 9.31 -24.73
N GLY A 611 -18.28 9.00 -24.51
CA GLY A 611 -19.38 9.96 -24.57
C GLY A 611 -19.82 10.39 -23.17
N ASP A 612 -19.65 11.68 -22.90
CA ASP A 612 -20.06 12.44 -21.72
C ASP A 612 -21.37 11.98 -21.05
N VAL A 613 -21.31 11.75 -19.73
CA VAL A 613 -22.51 11.69 -18.89
C VAL A 613 -22.88 13.11 -18.48
N GLU A 614 -23.68 13.79 -19.30
CA GLU A 614 -24.46 14.94 -18.83
C GLU A 614 -25.50 14.47 -17.80
N GLU A 615 -25.51 15.13 -16.63
CA GLU A 615 -26.57 15.07 -15.64
C GLU A 615 -27.96 15.17 -16.31
N SER A 616 -28.78 14.12 -16.19
CA SER A 616 -30.24 14.34 -16.20
C SER A 616 -31.01 13.31 -15.39
N ALA A 617 -31.71 13.89 -14.41
CA ALA A 617 -32.76 13.36 -13.57
C ALA A 617 -33.60 12.21 -14.14
N VAL A 618 -33.79 11.20 -13.27
CA VAL A 618 -35.02 10.45 -13.00
C VAL A 618 -36.19 10.74 -13.96
N VAL A 619 -36.49 9.77 -14.84
CA VAL A 619 -37.85 9.58 -15.36
C VAL A 619 -38.20 8.10 -15.31
N ALA A 620 -38.85 7.71 -14.22
CA ALA A 620 -39.66 6.51 -14.16
C ALA A 620 -40.97 6.72 -14.95
N VAL A 621 -41.21 5.90 -15.97
CA VAL A 621 -42.54 5.67 -16.55
C VAL A 621 -42.70 4.14 -16.67
N GLY A 622 -43.69 3.49 -16.09
CA GLY A 622 -44.74 4.01 -15.26
C GLY A 622 -45.71 2.91 -14.83
N PHE A 623 -46.63 3.28 -13.95
CA PHE A 623 -47.96 2.69 -13.88
C PHE A 623 -48.95 3.76 -13.45
N LEU A 624 -49.97 3.95 -14.27
CA LEU A 624 -51.17 4.73 -14.00
C LEU A 624 -51.84 4.27 -12.69
N SER A 625 -52.27 5.21 -11.84
CA SER A 625 -53.69 5.54 -11.58
C SER A 625 -53.95 6.18 -10.18
N PHE A 626 -54.84 7.20 -10.16
CA PHE A 626 -55.65 7.74 -9.06
C PHE A 626 -55.15 8.91 -8.15
N PHE A 627 -55.66 10.10 -8.51
CA PHE A 627 -56.27 11.19 -7.70
C PHE A 627 -55.55 11.89 -6.51
N LEU A 628 -55.22 13.17 -6.76
CA LEU A 628 -55.66 14.42 -6.08
C LEU A 628 -55.70 14.53 -4.54
N ILE A 629 -55.12 15.67 -4.10
CA ILE A 629 -55.18 16.43 -2.82
C ILE A 629 -53.80 16.36 -2.15
N GLY A 630 -53.07 17.42 -1.80
CA GLY A 630 -53.31 18.87 -1.70
C GLY A 630 -52.05 19.46 -1.02
N ALA A 631 -51.86 20.77 -1.18
CA ALA A 631 -50.70 21.59 -0.80
C ALA A 631 -50.09 21.40 0.62
N VAL A 632 -48.91 22.05 0.80
CA VAL A 632 -48.12 22.37 2.02
C VAL A 632 -46.85 21.47 2.12
N ALA A 633 -45.59 21.93 2.14
CA ALA A 633 -44.99 23.22 2.50
C ALA A 633 -43.64 23.44 1.78
N GLY A 634 -43.52 24.56 1.07
CA GLY A 634 -42.24 25.27 0.88
C GLY A 634 -42.05 26.21 2.06
N GLY A 635 -41.17 25.87 3.01
CA GLY A 635 -41.02 26.61 4.26
C GLY A 635 -39.62 26.69 4.87
N ALA A 636 -38.59 26.07 4.25
CA ALA A 636 -37.25 26.00 4.85
C ALA A 636 -36.25 27.04 4.31
N TRP A 637 -36.54 27.72 3.19
CA TRP A 637 -35.54 28.56 2.51
C TRP A 637 -35.51 30.03 2.96
N LEU A 638 -36.55 30.52 3.67
CA LEU A 638 -36.64 31.93 4.08
C LEU A 638 -36.11 32.24 5.49
N TYR A 639 -35.73 31.23 6.30
CA TYR A 639 -35.25 31.47 7.67
C TYR A 639 -33.73 31.73 7.75
N LYS A 640 -32.94 31.29 6.75
CA LYS A 640 -31.47 31.43 6.77
C LYS A 640 -31.01 32.86 6.46
N LYS A 641 -31.77 33.62 5.67
CA LYS A 641 -31.37 34.96 5.19
C LYS A 641 -31.61 36.11 6.19
N GLN A 642 -32.30 35.85 7.29
CA GLN A 642 -32.61 36.88 8.30
C GLN A 642 -31.52 36.98 9.39
N LYS A 643 -30.70 35.93 9.56
CA LYS A 643 -29.66 35.86 10.61
C LYS A 643 -28.34 36.55 10.22
N GLU A 644 -28.03 36.64 8.92
CA GLU A 644 -26.80 37.31 8.44
C GLU A 644 -26.85 38.83 8.61
N LYS A 645 -28.02 39.46 8.50
CA LYS A 645 -28.16 40.92 8.69
C LYS A 645 -28.01 41.37 10.15
N GLU A 646 -28.14 40.47 11.12
CA GLU A 646 -27.96 40.81 12.53
C GLU A 646 -26.48 40.80 12.95
N LEU A 647 -25.64 40.03 12.26
CA LEU A 647 -24.21 39.90 12.55
C LEU A 647 -23.42 41.11 12.04
N ASP A 648 -23.75 41.61 10.84
CA ASP A 648 -23.07 42.78 10.25
C ASP A 648 -23.29 44.07 11.05
N SER A 649 -24.47 44.24 11.67
CA SER A 649 -24.76 45.42 12.50
C SER A 649 -24.02 45.46 13.85
N LYS A 650 -23.50 44.31 14.30
CA LYS A 650 -22.69 44.22 15.53
C LYS A 650 -21.22 44.46 15.24
N LEU A 651 -20.73 44.11 14.04
CA LEU A 651 -19.34 44.31 13.64
C LEU A 651 -19.03 45.80 13.38
N GLU A 652 -20.00 46.57 12.87
CA GLU A 652 -19.84 48.01 12.62
C GLU A 652 -19.83 48.88 13.90
N ARG A 653 -20.32 48.35 15.04
CA ARG A 653 -20.31 49.05 16.34
C ARG A 653 -19.01 48.90 17.13
N LEU A 654 -18.12 47.99 16.75
CA LEU A 654 -16.84 47.78 17.42
C LEU A 654 -15.69 48.58 16.78
N ASN A 655 -15.89 49.14 15.58
CA ASN A 655 -14.82 49.82 14.81
C ASN A 655 -14.89 51.35 14.79
N SER A 656 -15.75 51.99 15.60
CA SER A 656 -15.89 53.45 15.65
C SER A 656 -15.57 54.08 17.01
N GLY A 657 -14.63 53.49 17.77
CA GLY A 657 -14.11 54.05 19.03
C GLY A 657 -12.91 54.98 18.80
N THR A 658 -13.22 56.27 18.73
CA THR A 658 -12.35 57.47 18.70
C THR A 658 -11.03 57.40 19.48
N PHE A 659 -9.91 57.73 18.80
CA PHE A 659 -8.61 58.06 19.38
C PHE A 659 -8.42 59.60 19.35
N GLU A 660 -8.50 60.26 20.52
CA GLU A 660 -8.14 61.67 20.69
C GLU A 660 -6.73 61.81 21.30
N SER A 661 -5.81 62.34 20.50
CA SER A 661 -4.80 63.36 20.81
C SER A 661 -4.34 63.56 22.27
N ILE A 662 -3.07 63.22 22.56
CA ILE A 662 -2.25 64.00 23.52
C ILE A 662 -0.86 64.31 22.92
N ARG A 663 -0.61 65.62 22.80
CA ARG A 663 0.65 66.33 22.55
C ARG A 663 1.80 65.84 23.43
N THR A 664 2.99 65.70 22.85
CA THR A 664 4.26 65.75 23.59
C THR A 664 5.00 67.05 23.29
N ASP A 665 5.17 67.86 24.34
CA ASP A 665 5.98 69.08 24.36
C ASP A 665 7.46 68.73 24.52
N LYS A 666 8.30 69.54 23.87
CA LYS A 666 9.75 69.60 24.03
C LYS A 666 10.12 70.22 25.38
N GLY A 667 11.08 69.63 26.10
CA GLY A 667 11.68 70.23 27.29
C GLY A 667 13.05 69.64 27.61
N THR A 668 14.08 70.45 27.38
CA THR A 668 15.50 70.32 27.73
C THR A 668 15.81 70.09 29.21
N MET A 669 16.85 69.29 29.51
CA MET A 669 17.82 69.36 30.63
C MET A 669 18.63 68.05 30.63
N GLU A 670 19.91 67.93 30.98
CA GLU A 670 20.99 68.84 31.31
C GLU A 670 22.28 67.99 31.24
N SER A 671 23.37 68.60 30.80
CA SER A 671 24.73 68.06 30.95
C SER A 671 25.20 68.34 32.38
N ILE A 672 25.84 67.38 33.05
CA ILE A 672 27.01 67.59 33.94
C ILE A 672 27.69 66.24 34.19
N ARG A 673 29.02 66.31 34.18
CA ARG A 673 30.06 65.29 34.28
C ARG A 673 30.84 65.55 35.58
N THR A 674 31.20 64.51 36.34
CA THR A 674 32.41 64.40 37.20
C THR A 674 32.45 62.95 37.70
N GLU A 675 33.38 62.10 37.28
CA GLU A 675 34.79 61.98 37.67
C GLU A 675 35.05 61.15 38.95
N GLU A 676 36.15 60.39 38.88
CA GLU A 676 36.90 59.63 39.90
C GLU A 676 36.69 58.11 39.91
N GLY A 677 37.72 57.26 39.77
CA GLY A 677 39.15 57.55 39.72
C GLY A 677 40.00 56.35 39.31
N VAL A 678 41.22 56.67 38.87
CA VAL A 678 42.37 55.78 38.72
C VAL A 678 43.40 56.23 39.76
N MET A 679 43.94 55.31 40.55
CA MET A 679 45.39 55.13 40.84
C MET A 679 45.59 54.16 42.01
N THR A 680 46.07 52.95 41.72
CA THR A 680 47.43 52.46 42.06
C THR A 680 47.68 51.13 41.38
#